data_AF-A0A2N3WQV9-F1
#
_entry.id   AF-A0A2N3WQV9-F1
#
_cell.length_a   1.000
_cell.length_b   1.000
_cell.length_c   1.000
_cell.angle_alpha   90.00
_cell.angle_beta   90.00
_cell.angle_gamma   90.00
#
_symmetry.space_group_name_H-M   'P 1'
#
loop_
_entity.id
_entity.type
_entity.pdbx_description
1 polymer ?
#
loop_
_entity_poly.entity_id
_entity_poly.type
_entity_poly.pdbx_seq_one_letter_code
_entity_poly.pdbx_strand_id
1 'polypeptide(L)'
;MTVVSDLADELVEVSFDHEPLDAAILGIRPDAPGLGDPSAAAEAAFREKLVALKERAEAVDPAGLDAVDRVTRDVVLSSVDGHLDRIDSRVVDFTVTDLFVGPASGLLSALPMVTVTAETAEVHLGRLSEIPEYLRVVAQRHRDGIAAGLLPIERLVKAAIAHLDRYLAEPENDPLLRQPAPDDDFAARREQILRDIVRPGFREYRDFLEAEVLPHGRPDDKAGVSWLPGGGEIYARLARAHTTSDRTPQELHDTGLAVIAGQVEQYQALGERVFGTRELPEIFERLRTDPKLRWTSAEDLLETARTAISRAAAEAPNWFGRIPQHPWTVEAVPEDSAPGAPPAYYMPPAADGSRPGVYFANTYQATERFRHTAEVIAFHEAIPGHHFQLSAALDLADLPLLRRVGNFTAYAEGWGLYTERLADEMGLYSDDVSLLGMLTMESMRAGRLVVDTGLHALGWSRQQAVDYLLEHTPMARVEIESEVDRYLGYPGQALAYLVGRLEIERLRKQAEQRLGSRFDIKAFHDTVLSGGSLPLSVLDAVVTEWVAGHGDTVAGLADELVELDFEREPLERTVLGLPGDHTKLADPSLAAAERDRARYAAIAERADAIDPTGLTASEVITREVVRTHARGAIDTIDSRLSGFAVSDGFSSPALNLLTILPALTPDDADKARDYLARLAAIGGYLDAVVEAQRTTVADGFAPPDFLVRIGIQYVERYLANEEGDPFRVTPAVEVEGFAAERDRLLAEVVRPAYRRYRNFLAEEVLPVAKTDSQPGISHLPGGLEKYQGLIRAHTTTDRTAQELHDTGLRMGEKLAEEYRELGSRVFGTGDLREIFDRLRNDPELRWRDGEELLEGARTAIARAETVAPHWFSRVPDAKCAVEPVPEADAASGTIAYYLQAAFDGSRPGTYYANTYEASSRPRFTSEAIAFHEAVPGHHFQLTFAQELADLPQLRRIAPFNAYIEGWGLYAERLADEMGLYSDDVARFGMLVQDSMRAGRLVVDTGLHALGWTRQQAVDYLVEHTPMAKMEIEAEIDRYVANPGQALSYLVGRLEIQRVRAEAEQALGDRFDIRAFHDVVLGNGILPLSALDTVVGAWIAEASA
;
A
#
# COMPACT_ATOMS: atom_id res chain seq x y z
N MET A 1 23.08 27.23 20.44
CA MET A 1 22.84 25.78 20.36
C MET A 1 21.60 25.48 21.18
N THR A 2 20.74 24.62 20.63
CA THR A 2 19.49 24.18 21.23
C THR A 2 19.78 22.96 22.12
N VAL A 3 18.88 22.62 23.04
CA VAL A 3 19.03 21.42 23.89
C VAL A 3 19.20 20.17 23.03
N VAL A 4 18.54 20.11 21.88
CA VAL A 4 18.64 18.97 20.95
C VAL A 4 19.97 18.95 20.23
N SER A 5 20.49 20.10 19.79
CA SER A 5 21.83 20.19 19.21
C SER A 5 22.90 19.70 20.19
N ASP A 6 22.79 20.09 21.46
CA ASP A 6 23.71 19.64 22.52
C ASP A 6 23.65 18.11 22.72
N LEU A 7 22.46 17.50 22.65
CA LEU A 7 22.29 16.04 22.72
C LEU A 7 22.89 15.32 21.51
N ALA A 8 22.74 15.89 20.31
CA ALA A 8 23.30 15.33 19.08
C ALA A 8 24.83 15.40 19.09
N ASP A 9 25.40 16.51 19.54
CA ASP A 9 26.84 16.67 19.69
C ASP A 9 27.36 15.72 20.79
N GLU A 10 26.68 15.61 21.94
CA GLU A 10 27.05 14.67 23.01
C GLU A 10 27.03 13.21 22.52
N LEU A 11 26.06 12.81 21.68
CA LEU A 11 26.04 11.46 21.10
C LEU A 11 27.26 11.22 20.20
N VAL A 12 27.62 12.18 19.34
CA VAL A 12 28.81 12.06 18.48
C VAL A 12 30.08 11.94 19.32
N GLU A 13 30.22 12.76 20.36
CA GLU A 13 31.33 12.70 21.30
C GLU A 13 31.44 11.33 21.98
N VAL A 14 30.32 10.84 22.51
CA VAL A 14 30.26 9.54 23.21
C VAL A 14 30.57 8.39 22.26
N SER A 15 30.13 8.46 21.00
CA SER A 15 30.47 7.46 19.98
C SER A 15 31.94 7.53 19.56
N PHE A 16 32.51 8.72 19.37
CA PHE A 16 33.93 8.89 19.03
C PHE A 16 34.88 8.51 20.18
N ASP A 17 34.47 8.69 21.43
CA ASP A 17 35.23 8.21 22.58
C ASP A 17 35.23 6.67 22.65
N HIS A 18 34.15 6.02 22.21
CA HIS A 18 34.05 4.56 22.15
C HIS A 18 34.83 3.98 20.97
N GLU A 19 34.70 4.60 19.79
CA GLU A 19 35.33 4.20 18.53
C GLU A 19 36.22 5.34 17.97
N PRO A 20 37.42 5.56 18.54
CA PRO A 20 38.28 6.70 18.19
C PRO A 20 38.83 6.65 16.76
N LEU A 21 38.85 5.47 16.14
CA LEU A 21 39.30 5.31 14.75
C LEU A 21 38.31 5.93 13.76
N ASP A 22 37.01 5.87 14.00
CA ASP A 22 36.00 6.45 13.10
C ASP A 22 36.18 7.96 12.98
N ALA A 23 36.38 8.63 14.12
CA ALA A 23 36.65 10.07 14.16
C ALA A 23 37.94 10.45 13.42
N ALA A 24 38.96 9.60 13.48
CA ALA A 24 40.23 9.80 12.81
C ALA A 24 40.14 9.57 11.29
N ILE A 25 39.39 8.57 10.84
CA ILE A 25 39.14 8.27 9.41
C ILE A 25 38.36 9.41 8.76
N LEU A 26 37.39 10.00 9.48
CA LEU A 26 36.62 11.15 9.02
C LEU A 26 37.43 12.47 9.04
N GLY A 27 38.62 12.47 9.64
CA GLY A 27 39.46 13.66 9.78
C GLY A 27 38.96 14.67 10.83
N ILE A 28 38.03 14.28 11.70
CA ILE A 28 37.43 15.16 12.72
C ILE A 28 38.31 15.21 13.97
N ARG A 29 38.83 14.05 14.40
CA ARG A 29 39.77 13.91 15.53
C ARG A 29 40.96 13.04 15.16
N PRO A 30 41.80 13.48 14.20
CA PRO A 30 42.89 12.65 13.70
C PRO A 30 43.93 12.32 14.80
N ASP A 31 43.97 13.12 15.88
CA ASP A 31 44.83 12.99 17.06
C ASP A 31 44.23 12.16 18.22
N ALA A 32 43.01 11.63 18.10
CA ALA A 32 42.38 10.80 19.13
C ALA A 32 43.20 9.51 19.41
N PRO A 33 43.69 9.26 20.63
CA PRO A 33 44.54 8.10 20.90
C PRO A 33 43.76 6.78 20.91
N GLY A 34 44.46 5.69 20.58
CA GLY A 34 44.00 4.31 20.75
C GLY A 34 43.09 3.73 19.65
N LEU A 35 42.68 2.47 19.84
CA LEU A 35 41.95 1.64 18.87
C LEU A 35 40.47 1.38 19.22
N GLY A 36 39.99 1.86 20.37
CA GLY A 36 38.72 1.44 21.00
C GLY A 36 38.92 0.27 21.97
N ASP A 37 38.04 0.14 22.95
CA ASP A 37 38.07 -0.93 23.95
C ASP A 37 36.89 -1.91 23.72
N PRO A 38 37.15 -3.10 23.14
CA PRO A 38 36.10 -4.08 22.85
C PRO A 38 35.69 -4.91 24.08
N SER A 39 36.14 -4.56 25.29
CA SER A 39 35.79 -5.29 26.50
C SER A 39 34.31 -5.15 26.86
N ALA A 40 33.76 -6.18 27.51
CA ALA A 40 32.39 -6.16 28.01
C ALA A 40 32.12 -4.99 28.97
N ALA A 41 33.15 -4.55 29.71
CA ALA A 41 33.05 -3.44 30.66
C ALA A 41 32.94 -2.09 29.94
N ALA A 42 33.74 -1.87 28.89
CA ALA A 42 33.66 -0.66 28.08
C ALA A 42 32.32 -0.58 27.32
N GLU A 43 31.88 -1.69 26.73
CA GLU A 43 30.58 -1.78 26.05
C GLU A 43 29.41 -1.51 27.01
N ALA A 44 29.45 -2.04 28.24
CA ALA A 44 28.45 -1.74 29.27
C ALA A 44 28.44 -0.26 29.67
N ALA A 45 29.61 0.36 29.85
CA ALA A 45 29.73 1.77 30.17
C ALA A 45 29.22 2.67 29.02
N PHE A 46 29.48 2.29 27.77
CA PHE A 46 28.94 2.97 26.59
C PHE A 46 27.41 2.84 26.53
N ARG A 47 26.89 1.64 26.75
CA ARG A 47 25.44 1.38 26.84
C ARG A 47 24.76 2.24 27.90
N GLU A 48 25.35 2.39 29.09
CA GLU A 48 24.81 3.25 30.15
C GLU A 48 24.71 4.72 29.72
N LYS A 49 25.74 5.25 29.04
CA LYS A 49 25.71 6.61 28.48
C LYS A 49 24.61 6.77 27.43
N LEU A 50 24.45 5.79 26.54
CA LEU A 50 23.42 5.79 25.51
C LEU A 50 22.01 5.78 26.10
N VAL A 51 21.74 4.92 27.10
CA VAL A 51 20.44 4.89 27.79
C VAL A 51 20.14 6.24 28.44
N ALA A 52 21.10 6.86 29.13
CA ALA A 52 20.92 8.18 29.73
C ALA A 52 20.67 9.28 28.69
N LEU A 53 21.35 9.22 27.53
CA LEU A 53 21.10 10.10 26.38
C LEU A 53 19.69 9.93 25.83
N LYS A 54 19.24 8.68 25.65
CA LYS A 54 17.88 8.37 25.19
C LYS A 54 16.81 8.94 26.11
N GLU A 55 16.91 8.68 27.42
CA GLU A 55 15.95 9.20 28.41
C GLU A 55 15.85 10.73 28.37
N ARG A 56 16.99 11.43 28.19
CA ARG A 56 17.02 12.89 28.05
C ARG A 56 16.39 13.36 26.75
N ALA A 57 16.65 12.69 25.63
CA ALA A 57 16.07 13.02 24.33
C ALA A 57 14.55 12.78 24.30
N GLU A 58 14.08 11.68 24.89
CA GLU A 58 12.65 11.37 25.04
C GLU A 58 11.92 12.41 25.89
N ALA A 59 12.56 12.94 26.94
CA ALA A 59 12.01 13.98 27.80
C ALA A 59 11.88 15.37 27.14
N VAL A 60 12.49 15.59 25.97
CA VAL A 60 12.28 16.83 25.21
C VAL A 60 10.93 16.76 24.51
N ASP A 61 10.03 17.70 24.85
CA ASP A 61 8.72 17.83 24.22
C ASP A 61 8.84 18.27 22.76
N PRO A 62 8.45 17.44 21.78
CA PRO A 62 8.56 17.77 20.36
C PRO A 62 7.68 18.95 19.94
N ALA A 63 6.59 19.27 20.66
CA ALA A 63 5.67 20.34 20.28
C ALA A 63 6.30 21.74 20.40
N GLY A 64 7.33 21.89 21.23
CA GLY A 64 8.05 23.16 21.43
C GLY A 64 9.27 23.36 20.51
N LEU A 65 9.59 22.37 19.67
CA LEU A 65 10.78 22.39 18.82
C LEU A 65 10.46 22.92 17.42
N ASP A 66 11.42 23.62 16.82
CA ASP A 66 11.37 23.90 15.39
C ASP A 66 11.59 22.63 14.55
N ALA A 67 11.40 22.73 13.23
CA ALA A 67 11.48 21.57 12.35
C ALA A 67 12.86 20.89 12.36
N VAL A 68 13.94 21.67 12.45
CA VAL A 68 15.31 21.14 12.44
C VAL A 68 15.59 20.40 13.75
N ASP A 69 15.18 20.96 14.89
CA ASP A 69 15.34 20.33 16.20
C ASP A 69 14.49 19.08 16.35
N ARG A 70 13.22 19.06 15.87
CA ARG A 70 12.39 17.84 15.91
C ARG A 70 13.07 16.70 15.16
N VAL A 71 13.49 16.99 13.93
CA VAL A 71 14.14 16.03 13.04
C VAL A 71 15.49 15.57 13.59
N THR A 72 16.24 16.45 14.26
CA THR A 72 17.50 16.09 14.93
C THR A 72 17.25 15.19 16.14
N ARG A 73 16.24 15.49 16.96
CA ARG A 73 15.87 14.67 18.13
C ARG A 73 15.55 13.24 17.71
N ASP A 74 14.77 13.07 16.66
CA ASP A 74 14.35 11.74 16.21
C ASP A 74 15.53 10.95 15.60
N VAL A 75 16.51 11.64 15.01
CA VAL A 75 17.79 11.02 14.62
C VAL A 75 18.60 10.58 15.83
N VAL A 76 18.70 11.39 16.88
CA VAL A 76 19.37 11.00 18.12
C VAL A 76 18.74 9.72 18.69
N LEU A 77 17.41 9.68 18.79
CA LEU A 77 16.70 8.51 19.29
C LEU A 77 16.97 7.25 18.46
N SER A 78 16.85 7.35 17.13
CA SER A 78 17.08 6.22 16.24
C SER A 78 18.55 5.77 16.22
N SER A 79 19.52 6.70 16.27
CA SER A 79 20.94 6.36 16.38
C SER A 79 21.24 5.63 17.68
N VAL A 80 20.70 6.11 18.81
CA VAL A 80 20.87 5.44 20.11
C VAL A 80 20.27 4.03 20.07
N ASP A 81 19.06 3.87 19.53
CA ASP A 81 18.42 2.56 19.41
C ASP A 81 19.22 1.60 18.54
N GLY A 82 19.77 2.08 17.40
CA GLY A 82 20.67 1.27 16.57
C GLY A 82 21.93 0.83 17.30
N HIS A 83 22.54 1.70 18.13
CA HIS A 83 23.69 1.32 18.96
C HIS A 83 23.31 0.30 20.04
N LEU A 84 22.20 0.52 20.74
CA LEU A 84 21.71 -0.41 21.76
C LEU A 84 21.40 -1.79 21.16
N ASP A 85 20.77 -1.84 19.99
CA ASP A 85 20.47 -3.08 19.28
C ASP A 85 21.75 -3.86 18.91
N ARG A 86 22.81 -3.17 18.47
CA ARG A 86 24.11 -3.80 18.18
C ARG A 86 24.77 -4.35 19.43
N ILE A 87 24.80 -3.58 20.52
CA ILE A 87 25.36 -3.99 21.82
C ILE A 87 24.61 -5.21 22.36
N ASP A 88 23.28 -5.14 22.42
CA ASP A 88 22.42 -6.20 22.95
C ASP A 88 22.39 -7.45 22.06
N SER A 89 22.93 -7.36 20.84
CA SER A 89 23.14 -8.50 19.94
C SER A 89 24.48 -9.22 20.17
N ARG A 90 25.41 -8.64 20.94
CA ARG A 90 26.72 -9.24 21.29
C ARG A 90 27.53 -9.74 20.09
N VAL A 91 27.48 -9.00 18.96
CA VAL A 91 28.09 -9.40 17.69
C VAL A 91 29.60 -9.69 17.81
N VAL A 92 30.33 -8.92 18.63
CA VAL A 92 31.77 -9.09 18.86
C VAL A 92 32.11 -10.49 19.37
N ASP A 93 31.20 -11.11 20.13
CA ASP A 93 31.47 -12.39 20.79
C ASP A 93 31.58 -13.56 19.80
N PHE A 94 30.91 -13.48 18.64
CA PHE A 94 30.84 -14.57 17.67
C PHE A 94 31.24 -14.20 16.23
N THR A 95 31.50 -12.93 15.93
CA THR A 95 31.95 -12.50 14.59
C THR A 95 33.45 -12.75 14.42
N VAL A 96 33.78 -13.83 13.70
CA VAL A 96 35.15 -14.15 13.25
C VAL A 96 35.12 -14.37 11.74
N THR A 97 35.75 -13.47 10.99
CA THR A 97 35.76 -13.45 9.53
C THR A 97 36.99 -12.70 9.02
N ASP A 98 37.36 -12.92 7.76
CA ASP A 98 38.40 -12.18 7.05
C ASP A 98 37.90 -10.83 6.49
N LEU A 99 36.61 -10.53 6.61
CA LEU A 99 36.00 -9.27 6.19
C LEU A 99 36.28 -8.13 7.17
N PHE A 100 36.12 -6.87 6.72
CA PHE A 100 36.37 -5.67 7.52
C PHE A 100 35.56 -5.55 8.81
N VAL A 101 34.47 -6.32 8.95
CA VAL A 101 33.65 -6.40 10.17
C VAL A 101 34.23 -7.33 11.24
N GLY A 102 35.20 -8.18 10.87
CA GLY A 102 35.94 -9.00 11.82
C GLY A 102 36.97 -8.15 12.58
N PRO A 103 37.15 -8.29 13.89
CA PRO A 103 38.01 -7.36 14.66
C PRO A 103 39.45 -7.23 14.14
N ALA A 104 40.09 -8.35 13.77
CA ALA A 104 41.46 -8.34 13.26
C ALA A 104 41.56 -7.77 11.83
N SER A 105 40.71 -8.23 10.92
CA SER A 105 40.65 -7.73 9.54
C SER A 105 40.16 -6.28 9.46
N GLY A 106 39.32 -5.86 10.40
CA GLY A 106 38.86 -4.48 10.57
C GLY A 106 40.01 -3.55 10.88
N LEU A 107 40.90 -3.89 11.81
CA LEU A 107 42.11 -3.10 12.07
C LEU A 107 43.00 -2.95 10.83
N LEU A 108 43.21 -4.04 10.08
CA LEU A 108 44.00 -4.03 8.84
C LEU A 108 43.33 -3.24 7.71
N SER A 109 42.04 -2.96 7.82
CA SER A 109 41.26 -2.19 6.84
C SER A 109 41.15 -0.72 7.23
N ALA A 110 40.88 -0.44 8.50
CA ALA A 110 40.60 0.89 9.06
C ALA A 110 41.87 1.73 9.29
N LEU A 111 42.92 1.17 9.90
CA LEU A 111 44.15 1.92 10.20
C LEU A 111 44.84 2.50 8.95
N PRO A 112 44.89 1.81 7.80
CA PRO A 112 45.43 2.38 6.57
C PRO A 112 44.61 3.56 6.01
N MET A 113 43.38 3.78 6.47
CA MET A 113 42.54 4.92 6.05
C MET A 113 42.82 6.19 6.86
N VAL A 114 43.52 6.08 8.00
CA VAL A 114 43.83 7.22 8.87
C VAL A 114 45.05 7.96 8.35
N THR A 115 44.89 9.22 7.95
CA THR A 115 45.99 10.06 7.47
C THR A 115 47.06 10.29 8.55
N VAL A 116 48.33 10.10 8.17
CA VAL A 116 49.49 10.34 9.05
C VAL A 116 50.18 11.64 8.65
N THR A 117 50.28 12.57 9.59
CA THR A 117 51.02 13.82 9.45
C THR A 117 52.12 13.91 10.50
N ALA A 118 52.99 14.91 10.42
CA ALA A 118 53.99 15.16 11.45
C ALA A 118 53.36 15.39 12.85
N GLU A 119 52.13 15.92 12.91
CA GLU A 119 51.42 16.19 14.18
C GLU A 119 50.77 14.92 14.76
N THR A 120 50.32 13.99 13.90
CA THR A 120 49.63 12.75 14.33
C THR A 120 50.54 11.53 14.38
N ALA A 121 51.82 11.69 14.03
CA ALA A 121 52.82 10.63 13.96
C ALA A 121 52.90 9.79 15.25
N GLU A 122 53.09 10.41 16.41
CA GLU A 122 53.20 9.69 17.69
C GLU A 122 51.91 8.95 18.06
N VAL A 123 50.75 9.58 17.80
CA VAL A 123 49.44 8.97 18.04
C VAL A 123 49.27 7.70 17.19
N HIS A 124 49.65 7.76 15.91
CA HIS A 124 49.59 6.62 15.02
C HIS A 124 50.51 5.48 15.48
N LEU A 125 51.76 5.77 15.89
CA LEU A 125 52.66 4.75 16.46
C LEU A 125 52.08 4.13 17.75
N GLY A 126 51.38 4.94 18.56
CA GLY A 126 50.64 4.49 19.74
C GLY A 126 49.54 3.48 19.38
N ARG A 127 48.66 3.83 18.43
CA ARG A 127 47.61 2.94 17.90
C ARG A 127 48.17 1.60 17.42
N LEU A 128 49.26 1.62 16.65
CA LEU A 128 49.93 0.39 16.20
C LEU A 128 50.42 -0.46 17.39
N SER A 129 50.98 0.18 18.42
CA SER A 129 51.51 -0.52 19.60
C SER A 129 50.43 -1.16 20.46
N GLU A 130 49.18 -0.70 20.39
CA GLU A 130 48.04 -1.22 21.16
C GLU A 130 47.36 -2.45 20.52
N ILE A 131 47.62 -2.73 19.24
CA ILE A 131 46.99 -3.84 18.49
C ILE A 131 47.04 -5.18 19.25
N PRO A 132 48.18 -5.62 19.84
CA PRO A 132 48.21 -6.91 20.53
C PRO A 132 47.26 -6.97 21.73
N GLU A 133 47.11 -5.88 22.48
CA GLU A 133 46.22 -5.86 23.65
C GLU A 133 44.76 -5.85 23.22
N TYR A 134 44.41 -5.04 22.22
CA TYR A 134 43.08 -5.09 21.59
C TYR A 134 42.70 -6.51 21.19
N LEU A 135 43.58 -7.22 20.48
CA LEU A 135 43.33 -8.60 20.03
C LEU A 135 43.22 -9.59 21.20
N ARG A 136 43.91 -9.39 22.32
CA ARG A 136 43.73 -10.23 23.53
C ARG A 136 42.38 -10.01 24.19
N VAL A 137 41.90 -8.77 24.24
CA VAL A 137 40.56 -8.47 24.76
C VAL A 137 39.50 -9.10 23.86
N VAL A 138 39.64 -9.00 22.53
CA VAL A 138 38.76 -9.69 21.57
C VAL A 138 38.82 -11.21 21.75
N ALA A 139 40.01 -11.80 21.93
CA ALA A 139 40.14 -13.23 22.20
C ALA A 139 39.39 -13.63 23.47
N GLN A 140 39.41 -12.79 24.51
CA GLN A 140 38.62 -13.03 25.71
C GLN A 140 37.11 -12.94 25.44
N ARG A 141 36.63 -11.97 24.63
CA ARG A 141 35.23 -11.88 24.20
C ARG A 141 34.77 -13.13 23.46
N HIS A 142 35.61 -13.68 22.57
CA HIS A 142 35.32 -14.95 21.90
C HIS A 142 35.24 -16.14 22.86
N ARG A 143 36.09 -16.22 23.90
CA ARG A 143 35.96 -17.25 24.95
C ARG A 143 34.63 -17.13 25.69
N ASP A 144 34.24 -15.92 26.04
CA ASP A 144 32.99 -15.64 26.75
C ASP A 144 31.78 -15.96 25.87
N GLY A 145 31.85 -15.64 24.58
CA GLY A 145 30.88 -16.01 23.55
C GLY A 145 30.70 -17.52 23.42
N ILE A 146 31.81 -18.26 23.29
CA ILE A 146 31.82 -19.72 23.23
C ILE A 146 31.20 -20.32 24.50
N ALA A 147 31.57 -19.81 25.67
CA ALA A 147 31.00 -20.25 26.95
C ALA A 147 29.48 -19.99 27.05
N ALA A 148 28.98 -18.93 26.40
CA ALA A 148 27.57 -18.59 26.31
C ALA A 148 26.82 -19.31 25.16
N GLY A 149 27.50 -20.10 24.33
CA GLY A 149 26.91 -20.76 23.16
C GLY A 149 26.73 -19.84 21.94
N LEU A 150 27.33 -18.65 21.95
CA LEU A 150 27.41 -17.74 20.80
C LEU A 150 28.59 -18.18 19.92
N LEU A 151 28.34 -19.18 19.08
CA LEU A 151 29.39 -19.86 18.33
C LEU A 151 29.64 -19.19 16.96
N PRO A 152 30.91 -19.01 16.55
CA PRO A 152 31.24 -18.49 15.22
C PRO A 152 30.94 -19.53 14.12
N ILE A 153 31.17 -19.17 12.86
CA ILE A 153 30.96 -20.05 11.70
C ILE A 153 32.30 -20.67 11.29
N GLU A 154 32.39 -22.00 11.22
CA GLU A 154 33.64 -22.73 10.98
C GLU A 154 34.38 -22.23 9.72
N ARG A 155 33.63 -22.06 8.62
CA ARG A 155 34.16 -21.54 7.36
C ARG A 155 34.78 -20.16 7.50
N LEU A 156 34.10 -19.24 8.19
CA LEU A 156 34.58 -17.87 8.35
C LEU A 156 35.78 -17.80 9.30
N VAL A 157 35.85 -18.68 10.31
CA VAL A 157 37.05 -18.83 11.17
C VAL A 157 38.24 -19.30 10.33
N LYS A 158 38.06 -20.30 9.46
CA LYS A 158 39.12 -20.75 8.53
C LYS A 158 39.55 -19.65 7.57
N ALA A 159 38.60 -18.87 7.04
CA ALA A 159 38.90 -17.74 6.17
C ALA A 159 39.72 -16.67 6.90
N ALA A 160 39.34 -16.32 8.13
CA ALA A 160 40.09 -15.40 8.99
C ALA A 160 41.52 -15.87 9.25
N ILE A 161 41.71 -17.15 9.63
CA ILE A 161 43.04 -17.74 9.82
C ILE A 161 43.86 -17.65 8.53
N ALA A 162 43.28 -18.04 7.39
CA ALA A 162 43.97 -17.98 6.10
C ALA A 162 44.34 -16.54 5.69
N HIS A 163 43.50 -15.55 6.02
CA HIS A 163 43.80 -14.14 5.79
C HIS A 163 44.99 -13.68 6.64
N LEU A 164 44.98 -14.02 7.94
CA LEU A 164 46.10 -13.70 8.84
C LEU A 164 47.40 -14.40 8.43
N ASP A 165 47.32 -15.65 7.95
CA ASP A 165 48.48 -16.38 7.43
C ASP A 165 49.10 -15.66 6.22
N ARG A 166 48.28 -15.14 5.30
CA ARG A 166 48.76 -14.32 4.17
C ARG A 166 49.41 -13.03 4.64
N TYR A 167 48.75 -12.28 5.53
CA TYR A 167 49.29 -11.05 6.11
C TYR A 167 50.65 -11.28 6.80
N LEU A 168 50.78 -12.36 7.58
CA LEU A 168 52.01 -12.69 8.29
C LEU A 168 53.14 -13.15 7.36
N ALA A 169 52.82 -13.76 6.21
CA ALA A 169 53.78 -14.25 5.24
C ALA A 169 54.37 -13.15 4.33
N GLU A 170 53.69 -12.00 4.19
CA GLU A 170 54.08 -10.92 3.27
C GLU A 170 54.46 -9.63 4.02
N PRO A 171 55.64 -9.56 4.67
CA PRO A 171 56.08 -8.37 5.39
C PRO A 171 56.35 -7.15 4.52
N GLU A 172 56.71 -7.37 3.26
CA GLU A 172 57.02 -6.30 2.29
C GLU A 172 55.75 -5.59 1.77
N ASN A 173 54.57 -6.22 1.92
CA ASN A 173 53.26 -5.72 1.46
C ASN A 173 52.33 -5.39 2.65
N ASP A 174 52.88 -4.89 3.77
CA ASP A 174 52.08 -4.62 4.97
C ASP A 174 51.11 -3.44 4.74
N PRO A 175 49.78 -3.62 4.82
CA PRO A 175 48.81 -2.55 4.61
C PRO A 175 48.99 -1.38 5.60
N LEU A 176 49.59 -1.61 6.77
CA LEU A 176 49.87 -0.57 7.76
C LEU A 176 51.04 0.35 7.36
N LEU A 177 51.71 0.07 6.24
CA LEU A 177 52.71 0.95 5.62
C LEU A 177 52.11 1.90 4.58
N ARG A 178 50.81 1.76 4.22
CA ARG A 178 50.16 2.48 3.11
C ARG A 178 50.27 4.01 3.21
N GLN A 179 50.15 4.56 4.42
CA GLN A 179 50.25 6.00 4.62
C GLN A 179 51.72 6.45 4.54
N PRO A 180 52.02 7.56 3.84
CA PRO A 180 53.39 8.05 3.70
C PRO A 180 53.98 8.41 5.07
N ALA A 181 55.25 8.08 5.28
CA ALA A 181 55.96 8.47 6.49
C ALA A 181 56.28 9.99 6.47
N PRO A 182 56.01 10.73 7.56
CA PRO A 182 56.35 12.16 7.64
C PRO A 182 57.87 12.41 7.68
N ASP A 183 58.65 11.49 8.25
CA ASP A 183 60.11 11.52 8.28
C ASP A 183 60.74 10.11 8.43
N ASP A 184 62.07 10.05 8.32
CA ASP A 184 62.85 8.80 8.41
C ASP A 184 62.82 8.16 9.81
N ASP A 185 62.68 8.94 10.89
CA ASP A 185 62.63 8.42 12.26
C ASP A 185 61.30 7.69 12.50
N PHE A 186 60.19 8.29 12.10
CA PHE A 186 58.88 7.66 12.12
C PHE A 186 58.88 6.39 11.29
N ALA A 187 59.43 6.41 10.06
CA ALA A 187 59.49 5.23 9.21
C ALA A 187 60.20 4.05 9.92
N ALA A 188 61.38 4.31 10.48
CA ALA A 188 62.15 3.30 11.21
C ALA A 188 61.42 2.78 12.46
N ARG A 189 60.78 3.67 13.23
CA ARG A 189 60.01 3.28 14.43
C ARG A 189 58.76 2.49 14.08
N ARG A 190 58.03 2.88 13.03
CA ARG A 190 56.87 2.15 12.51
C ARG A 190 57.26 0.73 12.10
N GLU A 191 58.31 0.58 11.29
CA GLU A 191 58.82 -0.74 10.89
C GLU A 191 59.24 -1.59 12.10
N GLN A 192 59.87 -0.99 13.11
CA GLN A 192 60.21 -1.67 14.34
C GLN A 192 58.97 -2.16 15.09
N ILE A 193 57.95 -1.31 15.28
CA ILE A 193 56.69 -1.66 15.94
C ILE A 193 55.98 -2.77 15.16
N LEU A 194 55.93 -2.68 13.82
CA LEU A 194 55.29 -3.69 12.99
C LEU A 194 55.94 -5.06 13.16
N ARG A 195 57.28 -5.12 13.13
CA ARG A 195 58.05 -6.35 13.25
C ARG A 195 58.03 -6.94 14.66
N ASP A 196 58.22 -6.11 15.68
CA ASP A 196 58.53 -6.55 17.04
C ASP A 196 57.27 -6.61 17.94
N ILE A 197 56.17 -5.93 17.56
CA ILE A 197 54.95 -5.82 18.37
C ILE A 197 53.71 -6.31 17.60
N VAL A 198 53.39 -5.70 16.45
CA VAL A 198 52.13 -5.93 15.71
C VAL A 198 52.04 -7.35 15.15
N ARG A 199 53.04 -7.76 14.36
CA ARG A 199 53.05 -9.10 13.75
C ARG A 199 53.05 -10.23 14.78
N PRO A 200 53.82 -10.16 15.89
CA PRO A 200 53.67 -11.09 17.00
C PRO A 200 52.25 -11.12 17.59
N GLY A 201 51.60 -9.97 17.77
CA GLY A 201 50.21 -9.89 18.26
C GLY A 201 49.19 -10.56 17.33
N PHE A 202 49.27 -10.30 16.02
CA PHE A 202 48.43 -10.99 15.03
C PHE A 202 48.70 -12.50 14.98
N ARG A 203 49.95 -12.93 15.15
CA ARG A 203 50.29 -14.36 15.24
C ARG A 203 49.68 -15.02 16.48
N GLU A 204 49.76 -14.36 17.63
CA GLU A 204 49.12 -14.81 18.89
C GLU A 204 47.61 -14.99 18.70
N TYR A 205 46.95 -14.00 18.09
CA TYR A 205 45.52 -14.06 17.81
C TYR A 205 45.15 -15.16 16.79
N ARG A 206 45.93 -15.29 15.72
CA ARG A 206 45.77 -16.35 14.70
C ARG A 206 45.87 -17.75 15.34
N ASP A 207 46.86 -17.96 16.20
CA ASP A 207 47.06 -19.25 16.88
C ASP A 207 45.93 -19.53 17.88
N PHE A 208 45.41 -18.50 18.56
CA PHE A 208 44.20 -18.59 19.37
C PHE A 208 42.97 -18.99 18.54
N LEU A 209 42.75 -18.38 17.37
CA LEU A 209 41.62 -18.73 16.51
C LEU A 209 41.68 -20.22 16.10
N GLU A 210 42.85 -20.72 15.73
CA GLU A 210 43.02 -22.13 15.34
C GLU A 210 42.84 -23.09 16.52
N ALA A 211 43.43 -22.77 17.68
CA ALA A 211 43.47 -23.69 18.82
C ALA A 211 42.19 -23.68 19.67
N GLU A 212 41.59 -22.51 19.88
CA GLU A 212 40.48 -22.31 20.84
C GLU A 212 39.14 -21.99 20.18
N VAL A 213 39.11 -21.39 18.97
CA VAL A 213 37.85 -20.93 18.35
C VAL A 213 37.34 -21.89 17.27
N LEU A 214 38.22 -22.30 16.35
CA LEU A 214 37.87 -23.19 15.23
C LEU A 214 37.19 -24.50 15.66
N PRO A 215 37.57 -25.18 16.77
CA PRO A 215 36.89 -26.39 17.23
C PRO A 215 35.40 -26.21 17.57
N HIS A 216 34.94 -24.97 17.76
CA HIS A 216 33.56 -24.62 18.12
C HIS A 216 32.76 -24.03 16.95
N GLY A 217 33.34 -23.92 15.76
CA GLY A 217 32.69 -23.33 14.60
C GLY A 217 31.43 -24.11 14.17
N ARG A 218 30.35 -23.38 13.88
CA ARG A 218 29.13 -23.94 13.31
C ARG A 218 29.34 -24.34 11.85
N PRO A 219 28.80 -25.48 11.40
CA PRO A 219 28.92 -25.93 10.02
C PRO A 219 28.01 -25.13 9.06
N ASP A 220 28.28 -25.24 7.75
CA ASP A 220 27.58 -24.49 6.69
C ASP A 220 26.05 -24.75 6.62
N ASP A 221 25.58 -25.90 7.10
CA ASP A 221 24.14 -26.24 7.20
C ASP A 221 23.44 -25.56 8.38
N LYS A 222 24.20 -24.92 9.28
CA LYS A 222 23.70 -24.19 10.46
C LYS A 222 24.37 -22.82 10.64
N ALA A 223 24.70 -22.19 9.53
CA ALA A 223 25.54 -21.00 9.52
C ALA A 223 24.83 -19.73 10.03
N GLY A 224 23.53 -19.57 9.79
CA GLY A 224 22.80 -18.36 10.17
C GLY A 224 22.61 -18.16 11.68
N VAL A 225 22.43 -16.92 12.14
CA VAL A 225 22.27 -16.61 13.57
C VAL A 225 21.04 -17.23 14.24
N SER A 226 20.04 -17.67 13.47
CA SER A 226 18.90 -18.48 13.95
C SER A 226 19.31 -19.72 14.75
N TRP A 227 20.52 -20.23 14.52
CA TRP A 227 21.09 -21.38 15.22
C TRP A 227 21.81 -21.04 16.52
N LEU A 228 21.85 -19.77 16.93
CA LEU A 228 22.37 -19.32 18.21
C LEU A 228 21.27 -19.28 19.29
N PRO A 229 21.63 -19.36 20.58
CA PRO A 229 20.71 -19.04 21.66
C PRO A 229 20.13 -17.62 21.48
N GLY A 230 18.80 -17.50 21.40
CA GLY A 230 18.14 -16.22 21.15
C GLY A 230 18.28 -15.69 19.71
N GLY A 231 18.68 -16.53 18.75
CA GLY A 231 19.02 -16.14 17.38
C GLY A 231 17.97 -15.30 16.64
N GLY A 232 16.68 -15.61 16.83
CA GLY A 232 15.60 -14.83 16.24
C GLY A 232 15.54 -13.38 16.75
N GLU A 233 15.77 -13.16 18.04
CA GLU A 233 15.83 -11.81 18.61
C GLU A 233 17.09 -11.07 18.16
N ILE A 234 18.24 -11.76 18.14
CA ILE A 234 19.51 -11.21 17.63
C ILE A 234 19.31 -10.72 16.20
N TYR A 235 18.75 -11.56 15.33
CA TYR A 235 18.55 -11.18 13.94
C TYR A 235 17.56 -10.03 13.77
N ALA A 236 16.46 -10.02 14.53
CA ALA A 236 15.49 -8.93 14.47
C ALA A 236 16.11 -7.58 14.89
N ARG A 237 16.96 -7.55 15.93
CA ARG A 237 17.73 -6.36 16.33
C ARG A 237 18.69 -5.90 15.23
N LEU A 238 19.46 -6.82 14.65
CA LEU A 238 20.43 -6.48 13.60
C LEU A 238 19.75 -6.01 12.31
N ALA A 239 18.65 -6.67 11.90
CA ALA A 239 17.85 -6.23 10.77
C ALA A 239 17.34 -4.80 11.01
N ARG A 240 16.71 -4.52 12.16
CA ARG A 240 16.23 -3.17 12.51
C ARG A 240 17.36 -2.14 12.57
N ALA A 241 18.51 -2.47 13.16
CA ALA A 241 19.65 -1.56 13.24
C ALA A 241 20.20 -1.15 11.86
N HIS A 242 20.04 -2.00 10.84
CA HIS A 242 20.47 -1.71 9.47
C HIS A 242 19.37 -1.10 8.60
N THR A 243 18.11 -1.51 8.79
CA THR A 243 16.98 -1.09 7.96
C THR A 243 16.24 0.13 8.49
N THR A 244 16.34 0.42 9.80
CA THR A 244 15.51 1.40 10.51
C THR A 244 14.00 1.13 10.36
N SER A 245 13.64 -0.13 10.14
CA SER A 245 12.28 -0.58 9.85
C SER A 245 11.86 -1.69 10.80
N ASP A 246 10.57 -1.71 11.18
CA ASP A 246 9.97 -2.75 12.01
C ASP A 246 9.44 -3.95 11.23
N ARG A 247 9.68 -4.00 9.91
CA ARG A 247 9.26 -5.11 9.06
C ARG A 247 9.88 -6.42 9.54
N THR A 248 9.06 -7.45 9.59
CA THR A 248 9.48 -8.79 10.00
C THR A 248 10.38 -9.44 8.95
N PRO A 249 11.25 -10.39 9.34
CA PRO A 249 12.04 -11.17 8.38
C PRO A 249 11.21 -11.84 7.29
N GLN A 250 9.99 -12.30 7.60
CA GLN A 250 9.11 -12.94 6.62
C GLN A 250 8.62 -11.93 5.58
N GLU A 251 8.15 -10.75 6.00
CA GLU A 251 7.71 -9.70 5.07
C GLU A 251 8.85 -9.24 4.14
N LEU A 252 10.06 -9.15 4.67
CA LEU A 252 11.26 -8.82 3.89
C LEU A 252 11.62 -9.93 2.90
N HIS A 253 11.53 -11.19 3.31
CA HIS A 253 11.73 -12.34 2.44
C HIS A 253 10.75 -12.34 1.27
N ASP A 254 9.45 -12.20 1.57
CA ASP A 254 8.37 -12.20 0.57
C ASP A 254 8.50 -11.02 -0.40
N THR A 255 8.98 -9.87 0.09
CA THR A 255 9.29 -8.71 -0.76
C THR A 255 10.42 -9.02 -1.74
N GLY A 256 11.49 -9.66 -1.28
CA GLY A 256 12.58 -10.08 -2.16
C GLY A 256 12.09 -11.02 -3.27
N LEU A 257 11.25 -12.00 -2.91
CA LEU A 257 10.63 -12.93 -3.87
C LEU A 257 9.77 -12.20 -4.90
N ALA A 258 8.91 -11.27 -4.45
CA ALA A 258 8.04 -10.50 -5.34
C ALA A 258 8.82 -9.62 -6.32
N VAL A 259 9.89 -8.96 -5.86
CA VAL A 259 10.73 -8.12 -6.72
C VAL A 259 11.48 -8.97 -7.76
N ILE A 260 12.03 -10.12 -7.38
CA ILE A 260 12.65 -11.06 -8.33
C ILE A 260 11.65 -11.52 -9.39
N ALA A 261 10.43 -11.89 -8.99
CA ALA A 261 9.38 -12.31 -9.92
C ALA A 261 9.00 -11.19 -10.90
N GLY A 262 8.90 -9.94 -10.44
CA GLY A 262 8.57 -8.78 -11.26
C GLY A 262 9.65 -8.40 -12.30
N GLN A 263 10.88 -8.88 -12.15
CA GLN A 263 11.99 -8.57 -13.08
C GLN A 263 12.06 -9.51 -14.29
N VAL A 264 11.34 -10.64 -14.27
CA VAL A 264 11.39 -11.66 -15.33
C VAL A 264 11.12 -11.06 -16.71
N GLU A 265 10.02 -10.32 -16.87
CA GLU A 265 9.66 -9.74 -18.17
C GLU A 265 10.70 -8.72 -18.67
N GLN A 266 11.28 -7.92 -17.77
CA GLN A 266 12.31 -6.95 -18.14
C GLN A 266 13.57 -7.65 -18.68
N TYR A 267 14.00 -8.72 -18.03
CA TYR A 267 15.09 -9.55 -18.53
C TYR A 267 14.76 -10.19 -19.88
N GLN A 268 13.55 -10.75 -20.05
CA GLN A 268 13.15 -11.36 -21.32
C GLN A 268 13.14 -10.36 -22.46
N ALA A 269 12.56 -9.18 -22.24
CA ALA A 269 12.47 -8.13 -23.25
C ALA A 269 13.86 -7.61 -23.65
N LEU A 270 14.75 -7.35 -22.68
CA LEU A 270 16.12 -6.93 -22.96
C LEU A 270 16.96 -8.06 -23.57
N GLY A 271 16.80 -9.28 -23.09
CA GLY A 271 17.46 -10.47 -23.63
C GLY A 271 17.10 -10.71 -25.10
N GLU A 272 15.85 -10.46 -25.49
CA GLU A 272 15.43 -10.56 -26.88
C GLU A 272 16.12 -9.51 -27.76
N ARG A 273 16.23 -8.27 -27.28
CA ARG A 273 16.91 -7.20 -28.02
C ARG A 273 18.42 -7.41 -28.12
N VAL A 274 19.06 -7.86 -27.03
CA VAL A 274 20.52 -7.96 -26.92
C VAL A 274 21.06 -9.30 -27.44
N PHE A 275 20.43 -10.41 -27.07
CA PHE A 275 20.90 -11.76 -27.35
C PHE A 275 20.00 -12.52 -28.34
N GLY A 276 18.81 -12.01 -28.67
CA GLY A 276 17.85 -12.69 -29.54
C GLY A 276 17.12 -13.85 -28.88
N THR A 277 17.07 -13.90 -27.55
CA THR A 277 16.42 -14.96 -26.77
C THR A 277 15.64 -14.40 -25.61
N ARG A 278 14.51 -15.02 -25.28
CA ARG A 278 13.71 -14.72 -24.07
C ARG A 278 13.94 -15.75 -22.96
N GLU A 279 14.79 -16.75 -23.19
CA GLU A 279 15.05 -17.80 -22.21
C GLU A 279 15.99 -17.29 -21.11
N LEU A 280 15.47 -17.08 -19.90
CA LEU A 280 16.24 -16.59 -18.76
C LEU A 280 17.53 -17.37 -18.51
N PRO A 281 17.55 -18.72 -18.51
CA PRO A 281 18.79 -19.46 -18.32
C PRO A 281 19.83 -19.16 -19.40
N GLU A 282 19.42 -18.94 -20.65
CA GLU A 282 20.35 -18.55 -21.72
C GLU A 282 20.85 -17.12 -21.50
N ILE A 283 19.97 -16.17 -21.18
CA ILE A 283 20.34 -14.77 -20.90
C ILE A 283 21.37 -14.71 -19.77
N PHE A 284 21.13 -15.41 -18.66
CA PHE A 284 22.03 -15.44 -17.52
C PHE A 284 23.37 -16.10 -17.87
N GLU A 285 23.35 -17.20 -18.62
CA GLU A 285 24.59 -17.83 -19.09
C GLU A 285 25.40 -16.89 -19.99
N ARG A 286 24.76 -16.13 -20.88
CA ARG A 286 25.44 -15.14 -21.73
C ARG A 286 26.09 -14.04 -20.90
N LEU A 287 25.37 -13.49 -19.93
CA LEU A 287 25.89 -12.46 -19.02
C LEU A 287 27.08 -12.97 -18.18
N ARG A 288 27.12 -14.27 -17.87
CA ARG A 288 28.21 -14.93 -17.11
C ARG A 288 29.39 -15.43 -17.94
N THR A 289 29.28 -15.52 -19.25
CA THR A 289 30.29 -16.23 -20.06
C THR A 289 30.71 -15.54 -21.35
N ASP A 290 29.90 -14.62 -21.91
CA ASP A 290 30.22 -14.04 -23.21
C ASP A 290 31.52 -13.21 -23.16
N PRO A 291 32.58 -13.61 -23.88
CA PRO A 291 33.84 -12.86 -23.89
C PRO A 291 33.70 -11.43 -24.41
N LYS A 292 32.66 -11.11 -25.20
CA LYS A 292 32.38 -9.75 -25.69
C LYS A 292 31.92 -8.79 -24.59
N LEU A 293 31.49 -9.33 -23.46
CA LEU A 293 31.11 -8.57 -22.27
C LEU A 293 32.31 -8.35 -21.34
N ARG A 294 33.52 -8.80 -21.69
CA ARG A 294 34.74 -8.54 -20.92
C ARG A 294 35.36 -7.20 -21.27
N TRP A 295 36.14 -6.63 -20.35
CA TRP A 295 36.96 -5.47 -20.65
C TRP A 295 38.12 -5.79 -21.59
N THR A 296 38.54 -4.81 -22.37
CA THR A 296 39.71 -4.94 -23.24
C THR A 296 41.01 -4.57 -22.54
N SER A 297 40.96 -3.67 -21.56
CA SER A 297 42.10 -3.22 -20.75
C SER A 297 41.65 -2.58 -19.44
N ALA A 298 42.59 -2.37 -18.52
CA ALA A 298 42.36 -1.58 -17.30
C ALA A 298 41.99 -0.12 -17.60
N GLU A 299 42.60 0.48 -18.63
CA GLU A 299 42.33 1.86 -19.03
C GLU A 299 40.91 2.03 -19.58
N ASP A 300 40.43 1.06 -20.37
CA ASP A 300 39.07 1.02 -20.90
C ASP A 300 38.01 1.02 -19.78
N LEU A 301 38.27 0.28 -18.70
CA LEU A 301 37.43 0.26 -17.49
C LEU A 301 37.39 1.64 -16.81
N LEU A 302 38.56 2.24 -16.57
CA LEU A 302 38.66 3.55 -15.91
C LEU A 302 38.02 4.66 -16.74
N GLU A 303 38.25 4.67 -18.05
CA GLU A 303 37.70 5.68 -18.96
C GLU A 303 36.18 5.54 -19.09
N THR A 304 35.65 4.31 -19.09
CA THR A 304 34.20 4.07 -19.07
C THR A 304 33.57 4.63 -17.80
N ALA A 305 34.19 4.42 -16.63
CA ALA A 305 33.72 5.00 -15.38
C ALA A 305 33.77 6.54 -15.41
N ARG A 306 34.88 7.14 -15.88
CA ARG A 306 35.00 8.60 -16.03
C ARG A 306 33.92 9.17 -16.96
N THR A 307 33.65 8.48 -18.07
CA THR A 307 32.64 8.88 -19.05
C THR A 307 31.24 8.81 -18.47
N ALA A 308 30.88 7.72 -17.79
CA ALA A 308 29.58 7.57 -17.15
C ALA A 308 29.34 8.65 -16.08
N ILE A 309 30.31 8.87 -15.19
CA ILE A 309 30.19 9.88 -14.12
C ILE A 309 30.11 11.30 -14.71
N SER A 310 30.90 11.60 -15.75
CA SER A 310 30.84 12.91 -16.43
C SER A 310 29.49 13.16 -17.11
N ARG A 311 28.90 12.11 -17.72
CA ARG A 311 27.56 12.17 -18.33
C ARG A 311 26.49 12.43 -17.27
N ALA A 312 26.54 11.71 -16.15
CA ALA A 312 25.63 11.92 -15.02
C ALA A 312 25.77 13.32 -14.42
N ALA A 313 27.00 13.83 -14.26
CA ALA A 313 27.26 15.17 -13.77
C ALA A 313 26.67 16.26 -14.68
N ALA A 314 26.71 16.07 -16.01
CA ALA A 314 26.14 17.00 -16.97
C ALA A 314 24.60 17.02 -16.93
N GLU A 315 23.97 15.88 -16.65
CA GLU A 315 22.51 15.73 -16.58
C GLU A 315 21.93 16.12 -15.21
N ALA A 316 22.72 16.02 -14.13
CA ALA A 316 22.28 16.27 -12.76
C ALA A 316 21.50 17.59 -12.55
N PRO A 317 21.83 18.74 -13.17
CA PRO A 317 21.05 19.98 -13.04
C PRO A 317 19.59 19.89 -13.50
N ASN A 318 19.22 18.88 -14.30
CA ASN A 318 17.84 18.62 -14.70
C ASN A 318 17.03 17.83 -13.66
N TRP A 319 17.70 17.25 -12.66
CA TRP A 319 17.10 16.34 -11.68
C TRP A 319 17.31 16.76 -10.22
N PHE A 320 18.26 17.66 -9.97
CA PHE A 320 18.61 18.16 -8.64
C PHE A 320 18.61 19.69 -8.63
N GLY A 321 18.03 20.29 -7.59
CA GLY A 321 18.06 21.75 -7.41
C GLY A 321 19.36 22.23 -6.77
N ARG A 322 19.99 21.37 -5.97
CA ARG A 322 21.30 21.59 -5.33
C ARG A 322 22.34 20.60 -5.85
N ILE A 323 23.45 21.13 -6.37
CA ILE A 323 24.57 20.34 -6.88
C ILE A 323 25.74 20.50 -5.90
N PRO A 324 26.23 19.42 -5.27
CA PRO A 324 27.40 19.47 -4.40
C PRO A 324 28.63 19.98 -5.15
N GLN A 325 29.46 20.80 -4.49
CA GLN A 325 30.63 21.43 -5.12
C GLN A 325 31.94 20.67 -4.88
N HIS A 326 31.91 19.62 -4.06
CA HIS A 326 33.09 18.81 -3.77
C HIS A 326 33.61 18.10 -5.04
N PRO A 327 34.92 18.16 -5.33
CA PRO A 327 35.48 17.50 -6.51
C PRO A 327 35.45 15.98 -6.36
N TRP A 328 35.34 15.29 -7.51
CA TRP A 328 35.46 13.84 -7.61
C TRP A 328 36.57 13.44 -8.59
N THR A 329 37.14 12.25 -8.38
CA THR A 329 38.10 11.62 -9.30
C THR A 329 37.84 10.11 -9.39
N VAL A 330 38.33 9.51 -10.46
CA VAL A 330 38.34 8.06 -10.70
C VAL A 330 39.78 7.57 -10.59
N GLU A 331 40.02 6.56 -9.77
CA GLU A 331 41.34 5.97 -9.57
C GLU A 331 41.29 4.45 -9.61
N ALA A 332 42.40 3.81 -9.97
CA ALA A 332 42.52 2.37 -9.84
C ALA A 332 42.69 2.02 -8.36
N VAL A 333 42.11 0.91 -7.93
CA VAL A 333 42.44 0.32 -6.62
C VAL A 333 43.96 0.07 -6.56
N PRO A 334 44.66 0.46 -5.47
CA PRO A 334 46.08 0.21 -5.30
C PRO A 334 46.46 -1.26 -5.51
N GLU A 335 47.55 -1.51 -6.26
CA GLU A 335 47.94 -2.84 -6.77
C GLU A 335 48.10 -3.91 -5.67
N ASP A 336 48.59 -3.50 -4.50
CA ASP A 336 48.77 -4.32 -3.29
C ASP A 336 47.44 -4.83 -2.70
N SER A 337 46.35 -4.08 -2.90
CA SER A 337 45.02 -4.40 -2.36
C SER A 337 44.03 -4.93 -3.41
N ALA A 338 44.34 -4.71 -4.69
CA ALA A 338 43.43 -4.99 -5.80
C ALA A 338 42.95 -6.46 -5.90
N PRO A 339 43.75 -7.51 -5.62
CA PRO A 339 43.26 -8.89 -5.65
C PRO A 339 42.11 -9.20 -4.67
N GLY A 340 42.01 -8.47 -3.55
CA GLY A 340 41.00 -8.68 -2.51
C GLY A 340 39.93 -7.58 -2.41
N ALA A 341 40.04 -6.52 -3.22
CA ALA A 341 39.09 -5.41 -3.21
C ALA A 341 37.80 -5.72 -3.98
N PRO A 342 36.66 -5.08 -3.64
CA PRO A 342 35.43 -5.19 -4.40
C PRO A 342 35.61 -4.65 -5.84
N PRO A 343 34.66 -4.92 -6.76
CA PRO A 343 34.74 -4.41 -8.14
C PRO A 343 34.93 -2.90 -8.24
N ALA A 344 34.27 -2.15 -7.35
CA ALA A 344 34.52 -0.74 -7.10
C ALA A 344 34.11 -0.39 -5.66
N TYR A 345 34.54 0.77 -5.18
CA TYR A 345 34.03 1.38 -3.95
C TYR A 345 34.24 2.89 -3.97
N TYR A 346 33.41 3.63 -3.25
CA TYR A 346 33.55 5.06 -3.06
C TYR A 346 34.26 5.43 -1.75
N MET A 347 35.16 6.40 -1.83
CA MET A 347 35.76 7.07 -0.68
C MET A 347 35.28 8.53 -0.63
N PRO A 348 34.65 8.98 0.46
CA PRO A 348 34.15 10.34 0.57
C PRO A 348 35.28 11.39 0.62
N PRO A 349 34.99 12.64 0.17
CA PRO A 349 35.91 13.75 0.36
C PRO A 349 36.16 13.99 1.85
N ALA A 350 37.35 14.48 2.19
CA ALA A 350 37.64 14.88 3.56
C ALA A 350 36.89 16.19 3.88
N ALA A 351 36.32 16.28 5.09
CA ALA A 351 35.53 17.44 5.52
C ALA A 351 36.35 18.75 5.57
N ASP A 352 37.68 18.63 5.71
CA ASP A 352 38.64 19.74 5.70
C ASP A 352 39.10 20.15 4.28
N GLY A 353 38.62 19.46 3.24
CA GLY A 353 38.99 19.70 1.84
C GLY A 353 40.36 19.15 1.43
N SER A 354 41.05 18.41 2.30
CA SER A 354 42.38 17.85 2.00
C SER A 354 42.39 16.75 0.93
N ARG A 355 41.23 16.14 0.65
CA ARG A 355 41.07 15.00 -0.28
C ARG A 355 39.74 15.09 -1.06
N PRO A 356 39.72 14.87 -2.39
CA PRO A 356 38.48 14.78 -3.17
C PRO A 356 37.72 13.48 -2.85
N GLY A 357 36.47 13.39 -3.33
CA GLY A 357 35.77 12.11 -3.40
C GLY A 357 36.43 11.21 -4.46
N VAL A 358 36.67 9.94 -4.16
CA VAL A 358 37.36 9.03 -5.08
C VAL A 358 36.48 7.81 -5.35
N TYR A 359 36.14 7.61 -6.61
CA TYR A 359 35.63 6.34 -7.11
C TYR A 359 36.81 5.44 -7.44
N PHE A 360 37.01 4.39 -6.64
CA PHE A 360 38.04 3.39 -6.90
C PHE A 360 37.49 2.25 -7.74
N ALA A 361 38.10 2.00 -8.89
CA ALA A 361 37.76 0.91 -9.77
C ALA A 361 38.82 -0.19 -9.72
N ASN A 362 38.40 -1.44 -9.53
CA ASN A 362 39.35 -2.55 -9.42
C ASN A 362 39.80 -3.04 -10.79
N THR A 363 41.01 -2.63 -11.19
CA THR A 363 41.63 -2.99 -12.47
C THR A 363 42.37 -4.33 -12.45
N TYR A 364 42.43 -5.01 -11.29
CA TYR A 364 43.05 -6.32 -11.19
C TYR A 364 42.34 -7.33 -12.09
N GLN A 365 43.13 -7.94 -12.99
CA GLN A 365 42.65 -8.87 -14.01
C GLN A 365 41.46 -8.29 -14.80
N ALA A 366 41.53 -7.02 -15.21
CA ALA A 366 40.44 -6.32 -15.89
C ALA A 366 39.83 -7.12 -17.06
N THR A 367 40.64 -7.82 -17.86
CA THR A 367 40.18 -8.64 -19.00
C THR A 367 39.33 -9.85 -18.60
N GLU A 368 39.36 -10.25 -17.33
CA GLU A 368 38.53 -11.30 -16.75
C GLU A 368 37.26 -10.72 -16.09
N ARG A 369 37.05 -9.40 -16.09
CA ARG A 369 35.88 -8.75 -15.49
C ARG A 369 34.85 -8.38 -16.54
N PHE A 370 33.58 -8.37 -16.14
CA PHE A 370 32.48 -7.99 -17.00
C PHE A 370 32.27 -6.47 -17.02
N ARG A 371 31.92 -5.94 -18.19
CA ARG A 371 31.68 -4.51 -18.44
C ARG A 371 30.22 -4.08 -18.32
N HIS A 372 29.27 -5.02 -18.39
CA HIS A 372 27.85 -4.70 -18.46
C HIS A 372 27.33 -4.01 -17.17
N THR A 373 27.91 -4.28 -16.00
CA THR A 373 27.53 -3.64 -14.72
C THR A 373 28.27 -2.32 -14.43
N ALA A 374 29.15 -1.85 -15.33
CA ALA A 374 30.04 -0.73 -15.06
C ALA A 374 29.30 0.59 -14.81
N GLU A 375 28.33 0.91 -15.66
CA GLU A 375 27.60 2.18 -15.57
C GLU A 375 26.73 2.23 -14.31
N VAL A 376 26.02 1.14 -14.00
CA VAL A 376 25.18 1.08 -12.79
C VAL A 376 26.02 1.23 -11.51
N ILE A 377 27.19 0.60 -11.44
CA ILE A 377 28.11 0.76 -10.30
C ILE A 377 28.64 2.20 -10.23
N ALA A 378 28.97 2.83 -11.36
CA ALA A 378 29.42 4.21 -11.38
C ALA A 378 28.33 5.19 -10.90
N PHE A 379 27.07 4.98 -11.28
CA PHE A 379 25.96 5.80 -10.82
C PHE A 379 25.65 5.61 -9.33
N HIS A 380 25.76 4.38 -8.83
CA HIS A 380 25.61 4.04 -7.41
C HIS A 380 26.69 4.68 -6.53
N GLU A 381 27.96 4.53 -6.92
CA GLU A 381 29.10 4.94 -6.09
C GLU A 381 29.43 6.44 -6.23
N ALA A 382 29.13 7.04 -7.38
CA ALA A 382 29.48 8.44 -7.65
C ALA A 382 28.23 9.31 -7.88
N ILE A 383 27.92 9.64 -9.12
CA ILE A 383 26.86 10.60 -9.47
C ILE A 383 25.73 9.86 -10.19
N PRO A 384 24.47 9.92 -9.72
CA PRO A 384 23.97 10.73 -8.60
C PRO A 384 23.95 10.03 -7.22
N GLY A 385 24.61 8.88 -7.05
CA GLY A 385 24.63 8.09 -5.82
C GLY A 385 25.50 8.65 -4.67
N HIS A 386 26.40 7.83 -4.12
CA HIS A 386 27.10 8.13 -2.86
C HIS A 386 27.93 9.42 -2.88
N HIS A 387 28.59 9.77 -3.99
CA HIS A 387 29.31 11.05 -4.07
C HIS A 387 28.36 12.22 -3.86
N PHE A 388 27.21 12.20 -4.52
CA PHE A 388 26.21 13.27 -4.39
C PHE A 388 25.65 13.34 -2.97
N GLN A 389 25.23 12.20 -2.42
CA GLN A 389 24.61 12.14 -1.10
C GLN A 389 25.57 12.55 0.03
N LEU A 390 26.79 12.02 0.04
CA LEU A 390 27.76 12.31 1.10
C LEU A 390 28.32 13.73 0.97
N SER A 391 28.55 14.21 -0.24
CA SER A 391 29.01 15.59 -0.47
C SER A 391 27.92 16.60 -0.09
N ALA A 392 26.66 16.33 -0.43
CA ALA A 392 25.54 17.18 -0.01
C ALA A 392 25.44 17.27 1.51
N ALA A 393 25.60 16.16 2.23
CA ALA A 393 25.54 16.13 3.69
C ALA A 393 26.66 16.96 4.35
N LEU A 394 27.86 16.99 3.77
CA LEU A 394 28.98 17.80 4.29
C LEU A 394 28.74 19.31 4.16
N ASP A 395 28.06 19.74 3.10
CA ASP A 395 27.70 21.13 2.80
C ASP A 395 26.62 21.70 3.77
N LEU A 396 25.93 20.86 4.55
CA LEU A 396 24.89 21.25 5.52
C LEU A 396 25.49 21.79 6.84
N ALA A 397 26.30 22.85 6.76
CA ALA A 397 27.04 23.41 7.90
C ALA A 397 26.16 23.92 9.06
N ASP A 398 24.88 24.21 8.79
CA ASP A 398 23.91 24.66 9.79
C ASP A 398 23.30 23.51 10.60
N LEU A 399 23.53 22.25 10.22
CA LEU A 399 23.05 21.07 10.95
C LEU A 399 24.11 20.56 11.95
N PRO A 400 23.67 19.96 13.08
CA PRO A 400 24.57 19.29 14.02
C PRO A 400 25.42 18.22 13.34
N LEU A 401 26.61 17.95 13.88
CA LEU A 401 27.58 17.05 13.26
C LEU A 401 27.01 15.65 13.01
N LEU A 402 26.19 15.14 13.93
CA LEU A 402 25.47 13.87 13.79
C LEU A 402 24.72 13.74 12.47
N ARG A 403 24.07 14.81 12.00
CA ARG A 403 23.28 14.81 10.76
C ARG A 403 24.14 14.77 9.51
N ARG A 404 25.40 15.20 9.62
CA ARG A 404 26.33 15.33 8.50
C ARG A 404 27.18 14.08 8.33
N VAL A 405 27.50 13.39 9.43
CA VAL A 405 28.42 12.23 9.43
C VAL A 405 27.80 10.94 10.00
N GLY A 406 26.57 10.99 10.49
CA GLY A 406 25.85 9.81 10.96
C GLY A 406 25.67 8.77 9.85
N ASN A 407 25.65 7.50 10.22
CA ASN A 407 25.61 6.39 9.25
C ASN A 407 24.33 5.55 9.42
N PHE A 408 23.34 5.77 8.55
CA PHE A 408 22.14 4.93 8.45
C PHE A 408 22.22 4.11 7.17
N THR A 409 22.51 2.81 7.30
CA THR A 409 22.81 1.94 6.15
C THR A 409 21.68 1.95 5.12
N ALA A 410 20.41 1.82 5.54
CA ALA A 410 19.30 1.81 4.61
C ALA A 410 19.09 3.12 3.87
N TYR A 411 19.34 4.27 4.50
CA TYR A 411 19.26 5.55 3.80
C TYR A 411 20.38 5.70 2.76
N ALA A 412 21.63 5.43 3.14
CA ALA A 412 22.77 5.59 2.24
C ALA A 412 22.74 4.59 1.07
N GLU A 413 22.56 3.30 1.37
CA GLU A 413 22.53 2.23 0.37
C GLU A 413 21.23 2.23 -0.43
N GLY A 414 20.12 2.64 0.21
CA GLY A 414 18.85 2.87 -0.45
C GLY A 414 18.90 4.00 -1.45
N TRP A 415 19.57 5.11 -1.11
CA TRP A 415 19.83 6.20 -2.04
C TRP A 415 20.65 5.73 -3.24
N GLY A 416 21.78 5.04 -2.99
CA GLY A 416 22.60 4.47 -4.06
C GLY A 416 21.77 3.60 -5.00
N LEU A 417 20.98 2.66 -4.47
CA LEU A 417 20.14 1.77 -5.26
C LEU A 417 18.95 2.47 -5.95
N TYR A 418 18.36 3.50 -5.33
CA TYR A 418 17.35 4.38 -5.96
C TYR A 418 17.94 5.08 -7.19
N THR A 419 19.18 5.57 -7.08
CA THR A 419 19.83 6.29 -8.17
C THR A 419 20.17 5.41 -9.37
N GLU A 420 20.28 4.09 -9.19
CA GLU A 420 20.45 3.15 -10.31
C GLU A 420 19.24 3.18 -11.25
N ARG A 421 18.01 3.16 -10.69
CA ARG A 421 16.77 3.29 -11.50
C ARG A 421 16.57 4.72 -11.99
N LEU A 422 16.86 5.71 -11.16
CA LEU A 422 16.82 7.11 -11.57
C LEU A 422 17.71 7.36 -12.80
N ALA A 423 18.87 6.72 -12.89
CA ALA A 423 19.77 6.86 -14.03
C ALA A 423 19.12 6.42 -15.36
N ASP A 424 18.21 5.44 -15.33
CA ASP A 424 17.41 5.07 -16.50
C ASP A 424 16.39 6.15 -16.86
N GLU A 425 15.68 6.69 -15.87
CA GLU A 425 14.75 7.82 -16.07
C GLU A 425 15.45 9.08 -16.61
N MET A 426 16.70 9.30 -16.18
CA MET A 426 17.59 10.36 -16.68
C MET A 426 18.12 10.09 -18.10
N GLY A 427 17.92 8.90 -18.65
CA GLY A 427 18.45 8.49 -19.96
C GLY A 427 19.97 8.30 -19.96
N LEU A 428 20.57 7.91 -18.84
CA LEU A 428 22.02 7.82 -18.68
C LEU A 428 22.61 6.50 -19.16
N TYR A 429 21.86 5.41 -19.25
CA TYR A 429 22.41 4.14 -19.72
C TYR A 429 22.76 4.20 -21.21
N SER A 430 23.98 3.78 -21.57
CA SER A 430 24.47 3.96 -22.94
C SER A 430 23.86 2.99 -23.95
N ASP A 431 23.42 1.81 -23.51
CA ASP A 431 22.82 0.78 -24.35
C ASP A 431 22.01 -0.26 -23.54
N ASP A 432 21.30 -1.14 -24.25
CA ASP A 432 20.52 -2.24 -23.64
C ASP A 432 21.40 -3.23 -22.84
N VAL A 433 22.70 -3.34 -23.15
CA VAL A 433 23.64 -4.18 -22.37
C VAL A 433 23.88 -3.58 -20.99
N SER A 434 23.99 -2.25 -20.92
CA SER A 434 24.13 -1.51 -19.66
C SER A 434 22.84 -1.57 -18.83
N LEU A 435 21.67 -1.57 -19.47
CA LEU A 435 20.38 -1.82 -18.81
C LEU A 435 20.27 -3.25 -18.24
N LEU A 436 20.77 -4.27 -18.96
CA LEU A 436 20.91 -5.62 -18.40
C LEU A 436 21.85 -5.62 -17.19
N GLY A 437 22.89 -4.78 -17.18
CA GLY A 437 23.74 -4.56 -16.02
C GLY A 437 23.03 -3.98 -14.81
N MET A 438 22.16 -2.98 -15.02
CA MET A 438 21.29 -2.47 -13.96
C MET A 438 20.42 -3.58 -13.38
N LEU A 439 19.75 -4.37 -14.24
CA LEU A 439 18.94 -5.51 -13.77
C LEU A 439 19.76 -6.56 -13.03
N THR A 440 20.98 -6.86 -13.49
CA THR A 440 21.93 -7.75 -12.78
C THR A 440 22.16 -7.29 -11.36
N MET A 441 22.43 -5.99 -11.17
CA MET A 441 22.69 -5.45 -9.84
C MET A 441 21.42 -5.39 -8.99
N GLU A 442 20.28 -5.08 -9.60
CA GLU A 442 19.00 -5.03 -8.90
C GLU A 442 18.52 -6.41 -8.44
N SER A 443 18.53 -7.42 -9.32
CA SER A 443 18.19 -8.80 -8.97
C SER A 443 19.10 -9.32 -7.86
N MET A 444 20.37 -8.93 -7.86
CA MET A 444 21.27 -9.25 -6.76
C MET A 444 20.84 -8.60 -5.43
N ARG A 445 20.39 -7.32 -5.41
CA ARG A 445 19.88 -6.68 -4.19
C ARG A 445 18.52 -7.23 -3.76
N ALA A 446 17.69 -7.69 -4.68
CA ALA A 446 16.46 -8.42 -4.36
C ALA A 446 16.77 -9.80 -3.76
N GLY A 447 17.71 -10.52 -4.37
CA GLY A 447 18.24 -11.77 -3.86
C GLY A 447 18.79 -11.64 -2.43
N ARG A 448 19.44 -10.51 -2.09
CA ARG A 448 19.90 -10.21 -0.72
C ARG A 448 18.80 -10.28 0.33
N LEU A 449 17.60 -9.74 0.05
CA LEU A 449 16.47 -9.86 0.98
C LEU A 449 16.11 -11.32 1.24
N VAL A 450 16.05 -12.12 0.17
CA VAL A 450 15.66 -13.53 0.25
C VAL A 450 16.71 -14.35 0.98
N VAL A 451 17.99 -14.22 0.63
CA VAL A 451 19.02 -15.07 1.20
C VAL A 451 19.44 -14.67 2.61
N ASP A 452 19.48 -13.38 2.95
CA ASP A 452 19.85 -12.94 4.30
C ASP A 452 18.79 -13.39 5.31
N THR A 453 17.50 -13.16 5.01
CA THR A 453 16.37 -13.67 5.82
C THR A 453 16.28 -15.19 5.80
N GLY A 454 16.56 -15.81 4.64
CA GLY A 454 16.63 -17.25 4.47
C GLY A 454 17.63 -17.88 5.44
N LEU A 455 18.87 -17.37 5.43
CA LEU A 455 19.95 -17.83 6.30
C LEU A 455 19.63 -17.60 7.78
N HIS A 456 19.20 -16.38 8.12
CA HIS A 456 19.20 -15.91 9.50
C HIS A 456 17.87 -16.04 10.25
N ALA A 457 16.76 -16.23 9.54
CA ALA A 457 15.43 -16.43 10.15
C ALA A 457 14.77 -17.75 9.72
N LEU A 458 14.91 -18.17 8.47
CA LEU A 458 14.19 -19.31 7.91
C LEU A 458 14.99 -20.63 7.89
N GLY A 459 16.22 -20.59 8.40
CA GLY A 459 17.05 -21.77 8.62
C GLY A 459 17.67 -22.35 7.35
N TRP A 460 17.84 -21.56 6.29
CA TRP A 460 18.56 -21.99 5.09
C TRP A 460 20.04 -22.28 5.41
N SER A 461 20.56 -23.31 4.76
CA SER A 461 22.00 -23.56 4.67
C SER A 461 22.68 -22.56 3.74
N ARG A 462 24.01 -22.42 3.88
CA ARG A 462 24.85 -21.68 2.94
C ARG A 462 24.61 -22.12 1.48
N GLN A 463 24.51 -23.43 1.25
CA GLN A 463 24.36 -23.97 -0.11
C GLN A 463 23.01 -23.58 -0.72
N GLN A 464 21.93 -23.58 0.06
CA GLN A 464 20.61 -23.12 -0.41
C GLN A 464 20.64 -21.65 -0.83
N ALA A 465 21.32 -20.79 -0.05
CA ALA A 465 21.50 -19.38 -0.42
C ALA A 465 22.29 -19.21 -1.73
N VAL A 466 23.38 -19.99 -1.90
CA VAL A 466 24.19 -20.00 -3.14
C VAL A 466 23.37 -20.47 -4.34
N ASP A 467 22.65 -21.58 -4.20
CA ASP A 467 21.86 -22.17 -5.28
C ASP A 467 20.72 -21.22 -5.69
N TYR A 468 20.05 -20.60 -4.72
CA TYR A 468 19.00 -19.62 -4.97
C TYR A 468 19.51 -18.44 -5.82
N LEU A 469 20.65 -17.83 -5.45
CA LEU A 469 21.21 -16.72 -6.20
C LEU A 469 21.69 -17.13 -7.60
N LEU A 470 22.20 -18.35 -7.77
CA LEU A 470 22.61 -18.86 -9.09
C LEU A 470 21.43 -19.11 -10.02
N GLU A 471 20.28 -19.46 -9.47
CA GLU A 471 19.06 -19.65 -10.24
C GLU A 471 18.43 -18.30 -10.63
N HIS A 472 18.47 -17.31 -9.76
CA HIS A 472 17.68 -16.07 -9.89
C HIS A 472 18.48 -14.82 -10.29
N THR A 473 19.82 -14.89 -10.35
CA THR A 473 20.65 -13.73 -10.72
C THR A 473 21.74 -14.13 -11.72
N PRO A 474 22.14 -13.27 -12.66
CA PRO A 474 23.21 -13.58 -13.62
C PRO A 474 24.63 -13.40 -13.04
N MET A 475 24.79 -13.30 -11.71
CA MET A 475 26.09 -13.16 -11.07
C MET A 475 26.95 -14.43 -11.23
N ALA A 476 28.28 -14.28 -11.21
CA ALA A 476 29.18 -15.43 -11.29
C ALA A 476 29.20 -16.20 -9.97
N ARG A 477 29.38 -17.54 -10.02
CA ARG A 477 29.41 -18.40 -8.82
C ARG A 477 30.39 -17.91 -7.75
N VAL A 478 31.59 -17.49 -8.16
CA VAL A 478 32.63 -17.02 -7.21
C VAL A 478 32.19 -15.75 -6.47
N GLU A 479 31.47 -14.85 -7.15
CA GLU A 479 30.93 -13.63 -6.55
C GLU A 479 29.78 -13.96 -5.60
N ILE A 480 28.87 -14.86 -6.01
CA ILE A 480 27.77 -15.35 -5.17
C ILE A 480 28.29 -16.01 -3.89
N GLU A 481 29.28 -16.89 -4.01
CA GLU A 481 29.86 -17.58 -2.84
C GLU A 481 30.52 -16.59 -1.88
N SER A 482 31.24 -15.59 -2.40
CA SER A 482 31.83 -14.51 -1.60
C SER A 482 30.77 -13.64 -0.92
N GLU A 483 29.69 -13.30 -1.63
CA GLU A 483 28.60 -12.49 -1.09
C GLU A 483 27.80 -13.24 -0.03
N VAL A 484 27.50 -14.53 -0.22
CA VAL A 484 26.83 -15.35 0.81
C VAL A 484 27.70 -15.44 2.07
N ASP A 485 29.02 -15.60 1.92
CA ASP A 485 29.94 -15.58 3.06
C ASP A 485 29.97 -14.20 3.77
N ARG A 486 29.80 -13.11 3.01
CA ARG A 486 29.58 -11.75 3.55
C ARG A 486 28.31 -11.65 4.36
N TYR A 487 27.20 -12.21 3.89
CA TYR A 487 25.91 -12.14 4.59
C TYR A 487 25.97 -12.92 5.91
N LEU A 488 26.62 -14.09 5.88
CA LEU A 488 26.90 -14.86 7.09
C LEU A 488 27.71 -14.09 8.14
N GLY A 489 28.72 -13.33 7.70
CA GLY A 489 29.58 -12.52 8.57
C GLY A 489 28.97 -11.18 8.99
N TYR A 490 27.94 -10.70 8.28
CA TYR A 490 27.33 -9.39 8.52
C TYR A 490 25.78 -9.42 8.46
N PRO A 491 25.12 -10.12 9.40
CA PRO A 491 23.68 -10.39 9.33
C PRO A 491 22.84 -9.11 9.29
N GLY A 492 21.86 -9.05 8.38
CA GLY A 492 20.90 -7.95 8.29
C GLY A 492 21.37 -6.75 7.47
N GLN A 493 22.68 -6.57 7.25
CA GLN A 493 23.22 -5.45 6.46
C GLN A 493 22.75 -5.51 5.00
N ALA A 494 22.68 -6.72 4.44
CA ALA A 494 22.30 -6.93 3.05
C ALA A 494 20.86 -6.49 2.75
N LEU A 495 20.00 -6.41 3.77
CA LEU A 495 18.61 -5.97 3.66
C LEU A 495 18.47 -4.49 3.34
N ALA A 496 19.41 -3.68 3.83
CA ALA A 496 19.33 -2.22 3.85
C ALA A 496 19.17 -1.60 2.46
N TYR A 497 19.85 -2.15 1.44
CA TYR A 497 19.85 -1.65 0.07
C TYR A 497 18.43 -1.55 -0.51
N LEU A 498 17.74 -2.70 -0.60
CA LEU A 498 16.44 -2.74 -1.25
C LEU A 498 15.34 -2.16 -0.35
N VAL A 499 15.43 -2.35 0.97
CA VAL A 499 14.49 -1.69 1.91
C VAL A 499 14.55 -0.18 1.76
N GLY A 500 15.76 0.40 1.73
CA GLY A 500 15.95 1.82 1.58
C GLY A 500 15.45 2.37 0.25
N ARG A 501 15.76 1.69 -0.88
CA ARG A 501 15.25 2.10 -2.19
C ARG A 501 13.72 2.11 -2.20
N LEU A 502 13.11 0.98 -1.80
CA LEU A 502 11.66 0.82 -1.86
C LEU A 502 10.96 1.89 -1.02
N GLU A 503 11.55 2.28 0.11
CA GLU A 503 11.00 3.37 0.91
C GLU A 503 11.12 4.73 0.21
N ILE A 504 12.27 5.06 -0.40
CA ILE A 504 12.42 6.31 -1.17
C ILE A 504 11.44 6.35 -2.36
N GLU A 505 11.26 5.23 -3.07
CA GLU A 505 10.29 5.10 -4.16
C GLU A 505 8.84 5.25 -3.66
N ARG A 506 8.50 4.67 -2.51
CA ARG A 506 7.19 4.84 -1.86
C ARG A 506 6.93 6.31 -1.55
N LEU A 507 7.91 7.00 -0.97
CA LEU A 507 7.84 8.42 -0.64
C LEU A 507 7.70 9.31 -1.89
N ARG A 508 8.47 9.02 -2.94
CA ARG A 508 8.36 9.73 -4.22
C ARG A 508 6.97 9.57 -4.82
N LYS A 509 6.47 8.33 -4.91
CA LYS A 509 5.15 8.03 -5.46
C LYS A 509 4.04 8.73 -4.67
N GLN A 510 4.12 8.72 -3.34
CA GLN A 510 3.17 9.42 -2.48
C GLN A 510 3.20 10.94 -2.71
N ALA A 511 4.39 11.53 -2.87
CA ALA A 511 4.53 12.94 -3.18
C ALA A 511 4.01 13.30 -4.58
N GLU A 512 4.31 12.48 -5.60
CA GLU A 512 3.79 12.62 -6.96
C GLU A 512 2.26 12.61 -6.98
N GLN A 513 1.65 11.65 -6.27
CA GLN A 513 0.19 11.55 -6.14
C GLN A 513 -0.41 12.77 -5.45
N ARG A 514 0.13 13.17 -4.29
CA ARG A 514 -0.43 14.28 -3.50
C ARG A 514 -0.26 15.65 -4.17
N LEU A 515 0.91 15.90 -4.75
CA LEU A 515 1.23 17.18 -5.36
C LEU A 515 0.78 17.28 -6.82
N GLY A 516 0.54 16.16 -7.51
CA GLY A 516 0.09 16.13 -8.89
C GLY A 516 1.00 16.95 -9.81
N SER A 517 0.41 17.87 -10.58
CA SER A 517 1.16 18.79 -11.46
C SER A 517 2.09 19.76 -10.74
N ARG A 518 2.00 19.88 -9.40
CA ARG A 518 2.90 20.69 -8.58
C ARG A 518 4.08 19.89 -8.01
N PHE A 519 4.12 18.58 -8.23
CA PHE A 519 5.30 17.78 -7.90
C PHE A 519 6.49 18.26 -8.74
N ASP A 520 7.60 18.54 -8.06
CA ASP A 520 8.88 18.87 -8.70
C ASP A 520 9.92 17.86 -8.20
N ILE A 521 10.44 17.06 -9.13
CA ILE A 521 11.43 16.02 -8.85
C ILE A 521 12.72 16.60 -8.26
N LYS A 522 13.11 17.83 -8.64
CA LYS A 522 14.28 18.51 -8.08
C LYS A 522 14.05 18.86 -6.63
N ALA A 523 12.87 19.38 -6.31
CA ALA A 523 12.49 19.73 -4.95
C ALA A 523 12.35 18.49 -4.05
N PHE A 524 11.85 17.38 -4.61
CA PHE A 524 11.82 16.09 -3.91
C PHE A 524 13.23 15.60 -3.57
N HIS A 525 14.14 15.53 -4.56
CA HIS A 525 15.52 15.10 -4.30
C HIS A 525 16.26 16.03 -3.35
N ASP A 526 16.09 17.35 -3.50
CA ASP A 526 16.65 18.31 -2.56
C ASP A 526 16.12 18.07 -1.14
N THR A 527 14.84 17.70 -0.98
CA THR A 527 14.23 17.39 0.32
C THR A 527 14.84 16.13 0.94
N VAL A 528 14.97 15.06 0.16
CA VAL A 528 15.60 13.81 0.61
C VAL A 528 17.03 14.08 1.10
N LEU A 529 17.82 14.85 0.35
CA LEU A 529 19.23 15.09 0.65
C LEU A 529 19.49 16.19 1.69
N SER A 530 18.63 17.22 1.80
CA SER A 530 18.87 18.39 2.66
C SER A 530 18.73 18.10 4.16
N GLY A 531 18.22 16.93 4.53
CA GLY A 531 18.24 16.47 5.91
C GLY A 531 19.61 15.97 6.38
N GLY A 532 20.53 15.64 5.47
CA GLY A 532 21.72 14.86 5.81
C GLY A 532 21.37 13.38 5.94
N SER A 533 22.04 12.67 6.85
CA SER A 533 21.83 11.23 7.06
C SER A 533 20.62 10.98 7.97
N LEU A 534 19.60 10.26 7.46
CA LEU A 534 18.32 10.03 8.14
C LEU A 534 18.03 8.54 8.34
N PRO A 535 17.42 8.13 9.46
CA PRO A 535 16.60 6.93 9.52
C PRO A 535 15.46 7.03 8.50
N LEU A 536 15.03 5.90 7.93
CA LEU A 536 13.94 5.90 6.95
C LEU A 536 12.62 6.45 7.51
N SER A 537 12.31 6.16 8.77
CA SER A 537 11.12 6.71 9.45
C SER A 537 11.15 8.24 9.59
N VAL A 538 12.34 8.81 9.80
CA VAL A 538 12.52 10.27 9.87
C VAL A 538 12.47 10.88 8.47
N LEU A 539 13.02 10.20 7.45
CA LEU A 539 12.90 10.62 6.05
C LEU A 539 11.42 10.68 5.62
N ASP A 540 10.61 9.69 5.99
CA ASP A 540 9.16 9.68 5.73
C ASP A 540 8.47 10.90 6.35
N ALA A 541 8.76 11.22 7.61
CA ALA A 541 8.23 12.40 8.27
C ALA A 541 8.66 13.70 7.57
N VAL A 542 9.93 13.82 7.17
CA VAL A 542 10.46 15.00 6.46
C VAL A 542 9.78 15.20 5.10
N VAL A 543 9.67 14.13 4.29
CA VAL A 543 8.99 14.21 2.98
C VAL A 543 7.51 14.52 3.17
N THR A 544 6.85 13.91 4.16
CA THR A 544 5.44 14.16 4.48
C THR A 544 5.20 15.62 4.86
N GLU A 545 6.06 16.22 5.69
CA GLU A 545 6.01 17.64 6.05
C GLU A 545 6.27 18.54 4.84
N TRP A 546 7.23 18.20 3.97
CA TRP A 546 7.50 18.92 2.73
C TRP A 546 6.29 18.92 1.78
N VAL A 547 5.67 17.75 1.55
CA VAL A 547 4.44 17.63 0.75
C VAL A 547 3.33 18.49 1.33
N ALA A 548 3.13 18.45 2.66
CA ALA A 548 2.13 19.29 3.32
C ALA A 548 2.41 20.79 3.13
N GLY A 549 3.68 21.21 3.20
CA GLY A 549 4.11 22.59 2.97
C GLY A 549 3.93 23.09 1.53
N HIS A 550 3.85 22.18 0.56
CA HIS A 550 3.56 22.50 -0.83
C HIS A 550 2.05 22.47 -1.13
N GLY A 551 1.19 22.26 -0.12
CA GLY A 551 -0.27 22.23 -0.21
C GLY A 551 -0.81 20.99 -0.92
N ASP A 552 -2.12 20.76 -0.86
CA ASP A 552 -2.76 19.65 -1.57
C ASP A 552 -3.33 20.08 -2.93
N THR A 553 -3.38 19.15 -3.88
CA THR A 553 -4.20 19.32 -5.08
C THR A 553 -5.55 18.66 -4.88
N VAL A 554 -6.57 19.15 -5.60
CA VAL A 554 -7.89 18.49 -5.60
C VAL A 554 -7.79 17.06 -6.12
N ALA A 555 -6.97 16.83 -7.17
CA ALA A 555 -6.74 15.50 -7.71
C ALA A 555 -6.05 14.57 -6.69
N GLY A 556 -5.01 15.04 -6.02
CA GLY A 556 -4.31 14.26 -4.98
C GLY A 556 -5.20 13.90 -3.80
N LEU A 557 -6.12 14.79 -3.38
CA LEU A 557 -7.12 14.45 -2.35
C LEU A 557 -8.16 13.46 -2.87
N ALA A 558 -8.52 13.51 -4.16
CA ALA A 558 -9.43 12.55 -4.75
C ALA A 558 -8.82 11.14 -4.81
N ASP A 559 -7.54 11.03 -5.17
CA ASP A 559 -6.81 9.76 -5.20
C ASP A 559 -6.60 9.21 -3.78
N GLU A 560 -6.20 10.06 -2.82
CA GLU A 560 -6.07 9.68 -1.41
C GLU A 560 -7.39 9.14 -0.83
N LEU A 561 -8.52 9.77 -1.20
CA LEU A 561 -9.83 9.35 -0.75
C LEU A 561 -10.24 8.00 -1.34
N VAL A 562 -9.97 7.76 -2.64
CA VAL A 562 -10.22 6.46 -3.28
C VAL A 562 -9.38 5.35 -2.65
N GLU A 563 -8.11 5.61 -2.36
CA GLU A 563 -7.25 4.63 -1.68
C GLU A 563 -7.73 4.35 -0.26
N LEU A 564 -8.17 5.38 0.49
CA LEU A 564 -8.79 5.19 1.80
C LEU A 564 -10.06 4.33 1.73
N ASP A 565 -10.91 4.55 0.71
CA ASP A 565 -12.10 3.72 0.50
C ASP A 565 -11.72 2.26 0.23
N PHE A 566 -10.70 2.00 -0.59
CA PHE A 566 -10.21 0.64 -0.86
C PHE A 566 -9.48 -0.01 0.33
N GLU A 567 -8.83 0.77 1.19
CA GLU A 567 -8.27 0.24 2.44
C GLU A 567 -9.37 -0.16 3.42
N ARG A 568 -10.45 0.63 3.48
CA ARG A 568 -11.60 0.38 4.35
C ARG A 568 -12.48 -0.76 3.83
N GLU A 569 -12.73 -0.81 2.52
CA GLU A 569 -13.56 -1.82 1.84
C GLU A 569 -12.76 -2.53 0.72
N PRO A 570 -11.77 -3.39 1.04
CA PRO A 570 -10.86 -4.00 0.05
C PRO A 570 -11.53 -4.83 -1.04
N LEU A 571 -12.75 -5.31 -0.81
CA LEU A 571 -13.51 -6.06 -1.79
C LEU A 571 -13.97 -5.19 -2.96
N GLU A 572 -14.24 -3.90 -2.76
CA GLU A 572 -14.70 -3.00 -3.82
C GLU A 572 -13.67 -2.90 -4.94
N ARG A 573 -12.38 -2.80 -4.59
CA ARG A 573 -11.28 -2.79 -5.57
C ARG A 573 -11.32 -4.03 -6.48
N THR A 574 -11.56 -5.22 -5.90
CA THR A 574 -11.68 -6.46 -6.68
C THR A 574 -12.97 -6.52 -7.49
N VAL A 575 -14.11 -6.11 -6.91
CA VAL A 575 -15.40 -6.06 -7.63
C VAL A 575 -15.28 -5.19 -8.88
N LEU A 576 -14.58 -4.06 -8.78
CA LEU A 576 -14.37 -3.12 -9.88
C LEU A 576 -13.27 -3.56 -10.87
N GLY A 577 -12.48 -4.60 -10.58
CA GLY A 577 -11.38 -5.05 -11.44
C GLY A 577 -10.26 -4.01 -11.57
N LEU A 578 -9.95 -3.30 -10.47
CA LEU A 578 -8.92 -2.28 -10.42
C LEU A 578 -7.62 -2.84 -9.83
N PRO A 579 -6.43 -2.40 -10.27
CA PRO A 579 -5.17 -2.96 -9.78
C PRO A 579 -4.94 -2.67 -8.29
N GLY A 580 -4.30 -3.60 -7.58
CA GLY A 580 -3.85 -3.41 -6.20
C GLY A 580 -3.81 -4.72 -5.41
N ASP A 581 -3.71 -4.61 -4.08
CA ASP A 581 -3.75 -5.77 -3.19
C ASP A 581 -5.18 -6.33 -3.09
N HIS A 582 -5.35 -7.58 -3.51
CA HIS A 582 -6.61 -8.31 -3.50
C HIS A 582 -6.66 -9.41 -2.44
N THR A 583 -5.70 -9.49 -1.53
CA THR A 583 -5.65 -10.54 -0.50
C THR A 583 -6.48 -10.21 0.75
N LYS A 584 -6.81 -8.94 0.95
CA LYS A 584 -7.35 -8.42 2.22
C LYS A 584 -8.87 -8.52 2.34
N LEU A 585 -9.31 -8.59 3.60
CA LEU A 585 -10.67 -8.27 4.07
C LEU A 585 -10.61 -6.98 4.89
N ALA A 586 -11.74 -6.29 5.04
CA ALA A 586 -11.84 -5.07 5.87
C ALA A 586 -11.47 -5.34 7.34
N ASP A 587 -11.01 -4.32 8.07
CA ASP A 587 -10.84 -4.36 9.52
C ASP A 587 -12.13 -3.85 10.19
N PRO A 588 -12.97 -4.72 10.77
CA PRO A 588 -14.27 -4.32 11.32
C PRO A 588 -14.17 -3.75 12.75
N SER A 589 -12.96 -3.54 13.28
CA SER A 589 -12.76 -3.09 14.65
C SER A 589 -13.19 -1.64 14.87
N LEU A 590 -13.58 -1.31 16.10
CA LEU A 590 -13.89 0.09 16.47
C LEU A 590 -12.65 1.00 16.41
N ALA A 591 -11.46 0.45 16.62
CA ALA A 591 -10.21 1.20 16.48
C ALA A 591 -9.94 1.57 15.02
N ALA A 592 -10.22 0.66 14.08
CA ALA A 592 -10.17 0.96 12.66
C ALA A 592 -11.19 2.03 12.27
N ALA A 593 -12.44 1.90 12.73
CA ALA A 593 -13.47 2.90 12.48
C ALA A 593 -13.06 4.31 12.96
N GLU A 594 -12.46 4.44 14.14
CA GLU A 594 -11.98 5.74 14.66
C GLU A 594 -10.81 6.30 13.83
N ARG A 595 -9.84 5.44 13.48
CA ARG A 595 -8.72 5.82 12.62
C ARG A 595 -9.20 6.31 11.25
N ASP A 596 -10.12 5.57 10.63
CA ASP A 596 -10.63 5.89 9.29
C ASP A 596 -11.50 7.15 9.33
N ARG A 597 -12.32 7.34 10.37
CA ARG A 597 -13.04 8.59 10.65
C ARG A 597 -12.10 9.79 10.71
N ALA A 598 -10.99 9.68 11.44
CA ALA A 598 -10.01 10.75 11.55
C ALA A 598 -9.35 11.08 10.20
N ARG A 599 -9.09 10.06 9.37
CA ARG A 599 -8.54 10.24 8.02
C ARG A 599 -9.52 10.92 7.07
N TYR A 600 -10.80 10.50 7.05
CA TYR A 600 -11.84 11.20 6.27
C TYR A 600 -12.01 12.66 6.74
N ALA A 601 -11.97 12.92 8.05
CA ALA A 601 -12.04 14.28 8.59
C ALA A 601 -10.86 15.13 8.10
N ALA A 602 -9.64 14.59 8.14
CA ALA A 602 -8.45 15.28 7.65
C ALA A 602 -8.55 15.60 6.15
N ILE A 603 -9.03 14.66 5.32
CA ILE A 603 -9.25 14.89 3.88
C ILE A 603 -10.30 16.00 3.66
N ALA A 604 -11.42 15.97 4.40
CA ALA A 604 -12.45 16.99 4.30
C ALA A 604 -11.95 18.39 4.67
N GLU A 605 -11.19 18.50 5.77
CA GLU A 605 -10.58 19.77 6.22
C GLU A 605 -9.57 20.31 5.21
N ARG A 606 -8.72 19.44 4.64
CA ARG A 606 -7.76 19.81 3.59
C ARG A 606 -8.45 20.25 2.31
N ALA A 607 -9.52 19.54 1.91
CA ALA A 607 -10.33 19.95 0.77
C ALA A 607 -11.02 21.31 1.02
N ASP A 608 -11.51 21.55 2.23
CA ASP A 608 -12.08 22.84 2.64
C ASP A 608 -11.04 23.98 2.56
N ALA A 609 -9.77 23.69 2.89
CA ALA A 609 -8.68 24.67 2.88
C ALA A 609 -8.20 25.08 1.48
N ILE A 610 -8.47 24.29 0.43
CA ILE A 610 -8.14 24.66 -0.95
C ILE A 610 -9.02 25.85 -1.37
N ASP A 611 -8.40 26.98 -1.70
CA ASP A 611 -9.06 28.15 -2.28
C ASP A 611 -9.63 27.79 -3.67
N PRO A 612 -10.95 27.92 -3.90
CA PRO A 612 -11.53 27.65 -5.21
C PRO A 612 -11.10 28.66 -6.28
N THR A 613 -10.50 29.79 -5.90
CA THR A 613 -10.02 30.82 -6.83
C THR A 613 -8.87 30.28 -7.68
N GLY A 614 -9.08 30.21 -9.00
CA GLY A 614 -8.07 29.72 -9.95
C GLY A 614 -8.16 28.22 -10.24
N LEU A 615 -9.06 27.48 -9.57
CA LEU A 615 -9.43 26.13 -9.98
C LEU A 615 -10.20 26.16 -11.30
N THR A 616 -9.97 25.15 -12.13
CA THR A 616 -10.83 24.87 -13.28
C THR A 616 -12.22 24.43 -12.83
N ALA A 617 -13.21 24.50 -13.73
CA ALA A 617 -14.57 24.02 -13.42
C ALA A 617 -14.58 22.55 -12.97
N SER A 618 -13.75 21.70 -13.59
CA SER A 618 -13.64 20.28 -13.22
C SER A 618 -13.05 20.09 -11.82
N GLU A 619 -12.06 20.90 -11.43
CA GLU A 619 -11.48 20.86 -10.08
C GLU A 619 -12.47 21.37 -9.02
N VAL A 620 -13.28 22.39 -9.32
CA VAL A 620 -14.34 22.84 -8.40
C VAL A 620 -15.34 21.70 -8.12
N ILE A 621 -15.75 20.98 -9.17
CA ILE A 621 -16.67 19.83 -9.02
C ILE A 621 -16.00 18.70 -8.25
N THR A 622 -14.75 18.37 -8.58
CA THR A 622 -14.00 17.29 -7.92
C THR A 622 -13.78 17.60 -6.43
N ARG A 623 -13.50 18.86 -6.10
CA ARG A 623 -13.39 19.32 -4.70
C ARG A 623 -14.69 19.12 -3.94
N GLU A 624 -15.83 19.42 -4.56
CA GLU A 624 -17.14 19.21 -3.93
C GLU A 624 -17.48 17.71 -3.75
N VAL A 625 -17.09 16.88 -4.71
CA VAL A 625 -17.19 15.41 -4.61
C VAL A 625 -16.36 14.89 -3.44
N VAL A 626 -15.09 15.29 -3.31
CA VAL A 626 -14.20 14.93 -2.19
C VAL A 626 -14.83 15.33 -0.85
N ARG A 627 -15.26 16.58 -0.72
CA ARG A 627 -15.86 17.11 0.52
C ARG A 627 -17.11 16.35 0.92
N THR A 628 -18.03 16.14 -0.03
CA THR A 628 -19.31 15.51 0.25
C THR A 628 -19.14 14.02 0.57
N HIS A 629 -18.27 13.33 -0.16
CA HIS A 629 -18.00 11.91 0.09
C HIS A 629 -17.32 11.69 1.44
N ALA A 630 -16.25 12.42 1.74
CA ALA A 630 -15.55 12.30 3.03
C ALA A 630 -16.47 12.60 4.22
N ARG A 631 -17.33 13.62 4.13
CA ARG A 631 -18.32 13.93 5.17
C ARG A 631 -19.42 12.88 5.29
N GLY A 632 -19.89 12.33 4.17
CA GLY A 632 -20.85 11.22 4.17
C GLY A 632 -20.28 9.95 4.80
N ALA A 633 -18.99 9.66 4.58
CA ALA A 633 -18.29 8.56 5.23
C ALA A 633 -18.19 8.77 6.75
N ILE A 634 -17.90 9.99 7.20
CA ILE A 634 -17.91 10.35 8.64
C ILE A 634 -19.31 10.13 9.23
N ASP A 635 -20.36 10.65 8.59
CA ASP A 635 -21.75 10.48 9.05
C ASP A 635 -22.13 8.99 9.14
N THR A 636 -21.66 8.17 8.20
CA THR A 636 -21.87 6.71 8.19
C THR A 636 -21.13 6.03 9.35
N ILE A 637 -19.86 6.36 9.60
CA ILE A 637 -19.10 5.82 10.73
C ILE A 637 -19.71 6.26 12.07
N ASP A 638 -20.07 7.54 12.19
CA ASP A 638 -20.67 8.12 13.39
C ASP A 638 -22.04 7.51 13.71
N SER A 639 -22.75 6.99 12.71
CA SER A 639 -24.00 6.25 12.93
C SER A 639 -23.81 4.94 13.70
N ARG A 640 -22.59 4.36 13.66
CA ARG A 640 -22.24 3.02 14.18
C ARG A 640 -23.07 1.87 13.59
N LEU A 641 -23.66 2.05 12.41
CA LEU A 641 -24.57 1.08 11.78
C LEU A 641 -23.95 -0.31 11.64
N SER A 642 -22.68 -0.40 11.21
CA SER A 642 -21.97 -1.69 11.06
C SER A 642 -21.86 -2.49 12.36
N GLY A 643 -21.85 -1.80 13.51
CA GLY A 643 -21.80 -2.42 14.84
C GLY A 643 -23.12 -3.04 15.30
N PHE A 644 -24.23 -2.86 14.58
CA PHE A 644 -25.51 -3.51 14.90
C PHE A 644 -26.33 -3.98 13.70
N ALA A 645 -25.81 -3.84 12.48
CA ALA A 645 -26.38 -4.45 11.28
C ALA A 645 -26.15 -5.97 11.28
N VAL A 646 -27.23 -6.75 11.26
CA VAL A 646 -27.17 -8.22 11.44
C VAL A 646 -27.99 -9.03 10.43
N SER A 647 -28.82 -8.38 9.60
CA SER A 647 -29.89 -9.05 8.85
C SER A 647 -29.83 -8.90 7.33
N ASP A 648 -29.15 -7.87 6.84
CA ASP A 648 -29.10 -7.51 5.42
C ASP A 648 -27.78 -7.94 4.78
N GLY A 649 -27.85 -8.52 3.58
CA GLY A 649 -26.70 -9.09 2.87
C GLY A 649 -25.70 -8.06 2.34
N PHE A 650 -26.05 -6.77 2.28
CA PHE A 650 -25.12 -5.73 1.85
C PHE A 650 -24.61 -4.88 3.02
N SER A 651 -25.44 -4.69 4.05
CA SER A 651 -25.15 -3.79 5.19
C SER A 651 -24.55 -4.49 6.41
N SER A 652 -24.80 -5.80 6.60
CA SER A 652 -24.20 -6.57 7.70
C SER A 652 -22.79 -7.01 7.33
N PRO A 653 -21.73 -6.65 8.09
CA PRO A 653 -20.36 -7.06 7.79
C PRO A 653 -20.20 -8.58 7.65
N ALA A 654 -20.88 -9.35 8.51
CA ALA A 654 -20.83 -10.80 8.47
C ALA A 654 -21.56 -11.39 7.25
N LEU A 655 -22.69 -10.81 6.82
CA LEU A 655 -23.46 -11.34 5.69
C LEU A 655 -22.97 -10.83 4.34
N ASN A 656 -22.30 -9.67 4.32
CA ASN A 656 -21.70 -9.07 3.13
C ASN A 656 -20.75 -10.03 2.41
N LEU A 657 -19.92 -10.75 3.16
CA LEU A 657 -19.02 -11.75 2.59
C LEU A 657 -19.78 -12.86 1.85
N LEU A 658 -20.92 -13.33 2.37
CA LEU A 658 -21.75 -14.35 1.72
C LEU A 658 -22.40 -13.85 0.43
N THR A 659 -22.44 -12.54 0.20
CA THR A 659 -23.04 -11.93 -0.98
C THR A 659 -21.98 -11.54 -2.01
N ILE A 660 -20.88 -10.90 -1.58
CA ILE A 660 -19.89 -10.33 -2.49
C ILE A 660 -18.86 -11.36 -2.97
N LEU A 661 -18.30 -12.19 -2.08
CA LEU A 661 -17.24 -13.12 -2.48
C LEU A 661 -17.68 -14.16 -3.53
N PRO A 662 -18.90 -14.73 -3.49
CA PRO A 662 -19.35 -15.66 -4.53
C PRO A 662 -19.44 -15.04 -5.93
N ALA A 663 -19.60 -13.72 -6.02
CA ALA A 663 -19.63 -12.99 -7.29
C ALA A 663 -18.22 -12.77 -7.89
N LEU A 664 -17.16 -13.08 -7.15
CA LEU A 664 -15.78 -12.94 -7.60
C LEU A 664 -15.26 -14.27 -8.15
N THR A 665 -15.24 -14.41 -9.48
CA THR A 665 -14.61 -15.56 -10.15
C THR A 665 -13.14 -15.25 -10.43
N PRO A 666 -12.18 -15.99 -9.82
CA PRO A 666 -10.77 -15.79 -10.12
C PRO A 666 -10.46 -16.21 -11.57
N ASP A 667 -9.92 -15.31 -12.38
CA ASP A 667 -9.59 -15.52 -13.79
C ASP A 667 -8.09 -15.73 -14.05
N ASP A 668 -7.26 -15.67 -13.01
CA ASP A 668 -5.84 -16.04 -13.04
C ASP A 668 -5.40 -16.77 -11.74
N ALA A 669 -4.15 -17.24 -11.73
CA ALA A 669 -3.60 -18.03 -10.63
C ALA A 669 -3.31 -17.20 -9.36
N ASP A 670 -3.02 -15.91 -9.50
CA ASP A 670 -2.79 -15.00 -8.37
C ASP A 670 -4.12 -14.70 -7.68
N LYS A 671 -5.14 -14.29 -8.41
CA LYS A 671 -6.50 -14.07 -7.88
C LYS A 671 -7.09 -15.33 -7.25
N ALA A 672 -6.73 -16.52 -7.75
CA ALA A 672 -7.13 -17.77 -7.12
C ALA A 672 -6.45 -17.95 -5.75
N ARG A 673 -5.16 -17.62 -5.63
CA ARG A 673 -4.45 -17.60 -4.33
C ARG A 673 -5.03 -16.56 -3.39
N ASP A 674 -5.32 -15.36 -3.89
CA ASP A 674 -5.90 -14.26 -3.12
C ASP A 674 -7.28 -14.63 -2.56
N TYR A 675 -8.10 -15.32 -3.36
CA TYR A 675 -9.38 -15.85 -2.90
C TYR A 675 -9.21 -16.86 -1.75
N LEU A 676 -8.24 -17.77 -1.82
CA LEU A 676 -7.93 -18.69 -0.72
C LEU A 676 -7.43 -17.94 0.53
N ALA A 677 -6.60 -16.91 0.36
CA ALA A 677 -6.13 -16.07 1.46
C ALA A 677 -7.31 -15.39 2.18
N ARG A 678 -8.29 -14.87 1.43
CA ARG A 678 -9.54 -14.33 2.00
C ARG A 678 -10.32 -15.37 2.78
N LEU A 679 -10.53 -16.58 2.24
CA LEU A 679 -11.20 -17.66 2.97
C LEU A 679 -10.49 -18.02 4.28
N ALA A 680 -9.15 -18.01 4.28
CA ALA A 680 -8.36 -18.22 5.49
C ALA A 680 -8.52 -17.09 6.52
N ALA A 681 -8.74 -15.85 6.06
CA ALA A 681 -8.92 -14.68 6.91
C ALA A 681 -10.34 -14.54 7.51
N ILE A 682 -11.37 -15.17 6.93
CA ILE A 682 -12.78 -15.04 7.40
C ILE A 682 -12.93 -15.37 8.89
N GLY A 683 -12.19 -16.36 9.40
CA GLY A 683 -12.25 -16.74 10.80
C GLY A 683 -11.93 -15.58 11.76
N GLY A 684 -10.78 -14.92 11.55
CA GLY A 684 -10.38 -13.77 12.34
C GLY A 684 -11.25 -12.53 12.09
N TYR A 685 -11.68 -12.33 10.84
CA TYR A 685 -12.61 -11.26 10.49
C TYR A 685 -13.93 -11.34 11.28
N LEU A 686 -14.59 -12.51 11.29
CA LEU A 686 -15.86 -12.68 12.00
C LEU A 686 -15.69 -12.58 13.53
N ASP A 687 -14.55 -13.02 14.07
CA ASP A 687 -14.26 -12.83 15.50
C ASP A 687 -14.13 -11.33 15.85
N ALA A 688 -13.51 -10.53 14.97
CA ALA A 688 -13.43 -9.08 15.11
C ALA A 688 -14.81 -8.39 14.94
N VAL A 689 -15.65 -8.84 14.01
CA VAL A 689 -17.05 -8.38 13.88
C VAL A 689 -17.81 -8.64 15.18
N VAL A 690 -17.72 -9.84 15.75
CA VAL A 690 -18.38 -10.19 17.03
C VAL A 690 -17.95 -9.23 18.13
N GLU A 691 -16.66 -8.92 18.25
CA GLU A 691 -16.17 -8.04 19.32
C GLU A 691 -16.64 -6.59 19.15
N ALA A 692 -16.61 -6.07 17.92
CA ALA A 692 -17.12 -4.74 17.61
C ALA A 692 -18.63 -4.64 17.85
N GLN A 693 -19.41 -5.65 17.44
CA GLN A 693 -20.85 -5.70 17.66
C GLN A 693 -21.21 -5.87 19.13
N ARG A 694 -20.47 -6.71 19.89
CA ARG A 694 -20.65 -6.88 21.33
C ARG A 694 -20.47 -5.55 22.07
N THR A 695 -19.40 -4.82 21.75
CA THR A 695 -19.14 -3.50 22.34
C THR A 695 -20.23 -2.50 21.97
N THR A 696 -20.63 -2.46 20.70
CA THR A 696 -21.67 -1.54 20.21
C THR A 696 -23.04 -1.80 20.84
N VAL A 697 -23.42 -3.07 20.99
CA VAL A 697 -24.66 -3.47 21.70
C VAL A 697 -24.58 -3.13 23.18
N ALA A 698 -23.43 -3.32 23.84
CA ALA A 698 -23.22 -2.92 25.24
C ALA A 698 -23.36 -1.40 25.45
N ASP A 699 -22.98 -0.59 24.46
CA ASP A 699 -23.18 0.87 24.42
C ASP A 699 -24.66 1.27 24.18
N GLY A 700 -25.57 0.30 24.02
CA GLY A 700 -27.01 0.53 23.88
C GLY A 700 -27.53 0.53 22.44
N PHE A 701 -26.70 0.24 21.45
CA PHE A 701 -27.07 0.11 20.04
C PHE A 701 -27.48 -1.33 19.73
N ALA A 702 -28.65 -1.73 20.21
CA ALA A 702 -29.20 -3.06 19.94
C ALA A 702 -30.15 -3.02 18.72
N PRO A 703 -30.02 -3.95 17.76
CA PRO A 703 -30.98 -4.05 16.65
C PRO A 703 -32.34 -4.57 17.13
N PRO A 704 -33.42 -4.41 16.34
CA PRO A 704 -34.70 -5.05 16.59
C PRO A 704 -34.65 -6.58 16.54
N ASP A 705 -35.47 -7.25 17.35
CA ASP A 705 -35.44 -8.70 17.53
C ASP A 705 -35.74 -9.49 16.24
N PHE A 706 -36.65 -8.98 15.41
CA PHE A 706 -36.98 -9.60 14.13
C PHE A 706 -35.80 -9.55 13.15
N LEU A 707 -34.98 -8.49 13.15
CA LEU A 707 -33.76 -8.43 12.34
C LEU A 707 -32.71 -9.42 12.85
N VAL A 708 -32.54 -9.55 14.18
CA VAL A 708 -31.63 -10.57 14.74
C VAL A 708 -32.07 -11.98 14.33
N ARG A 709 -33.37 -12.27 14.37
CA ARG A 709 -33.93 -13.56 13.90
C ARG A 709 -33.69 -13.78 12.42
N ILE A 710 -33.84 -12.76 11.58
CA ILE A 710 -33.53 -12.83 10.14
C ILE A 710 -32.04 -13.15 9.93
N GLY A 711 -31.14 -12.48 10.65
CA GLY A 711 -29.71 -12.74 10.62
C GLY A 711 -29.35 -14.17 11.02
N ILE A 712 -29.92 -14.65 12.13
CA ILE A 712 -29.77 -16.05 12.57
C ILE A 712 -30.23 -17.01 11.47
N GLN A 713 -31.43 -16.80 10.92
CA GLN A 713 -31.98 -17.66 9.87
C GLN A 713 -31.15 -17.62 8.58
N TYR A 714 -30.56 -16.48 8.22
CA TYR A 714 -29.67 -16.36 7.08
C TYR A 714 -28.45 -17.27 7.27
N VAL A 715 -27.78 -17.16 8.42
CA VAL A 715 -26.61 -17.97 8.73
C VAL A 715 -26.98 -19.45 8.87
N GLU A 716 -28.15 -19.77 9.42
CA GLU A 716 -28.64 -21.16 9.50
C GLU A 716 -28.89 -21.77 8.11
N ARG A 717 -29.44 -21.01 7.16
CA ARG A 717 -29.60 -21.47 5.76
C ARG A 717 -28.24 -21.75 5.11
N TYR A 718 -27.28 -20.85 5.27
CA TYR A 718 -25.90 -21.07 4.81
C TYR A 718 -25.28 -22.33 5.44
N LEU A 719 -25.40 -22.48 6.76
CA LEU A 719 -24.87 -23.63 7.49
C LEU A 719 -25.58 -24.95 7.17
N ALA A 720 -26.81 -24.92 6.63
CA ALA A 720 -27.52 -26.11 6.18
C ALA A 720 -27.14 -26.55 4.75
N ASN A 721 -26.61 -25.64 3.92
CA ASN A 721 -26.29 -25.90 2.51
C ASN A 721 -24.80 -26.26 2.31
N GLU A 722 -24.39 -27.46 2.70
CA GLU A 722 -22.99 -27.91 2.57
C GLU A 722 -22.58 -28.21 1.12
N GLU A 723 -23.48 -28.83 0.35
CA GLU A 723 -23.20 -29.23 -1.04
C GLU A 723 -23.21 -28.04 -2.00
N GLY A 724 -24.06 -27.04 -1.74
CA GLY A 724 -24.16 -25.80 -2.51
C GLY A 724 -23.54 -24.60 -1.80
N ASP A 725 -22.46 -24.77 -1.03
CA ASP A 725 -21.80 -23.67 -0.31
C ASP A 725 -21.37 -22.57 -1.30
N PRO A 726 -21.86 -21.32 -1.16
CA PRO A 726 -21.64 -20.25 -2.14
C PRO A 726 -20.16 -19.86 -2.29
N PHE A 727 -19.31 -20.16 -1.29
CA PHE A 727 -17.87 -19.93 -1.39
C PHE A 727 -17.14 -21.02 -2.20
N ARG A 728 -17.80 -22.10 -2.62
CA ARG A 728 -17.26 -23.14 -3.53
C ARG A 728 -17.10 -22.63 -4.97
N VAL A 729 -16.57 -21.42 -5.14
CA VAL A 729 -16.23 -20.83 -6.44
C VAL A 729 -15.18 -21.69 -7.14
N THR A 730 -15.29 -21.80 -8.46
CA THR A 730 -14.32 -22.48 -9.32
C THR A 730 -13.61 -21.41 -10.16
N PRO A 731 -12.27 -21.33 -10.13
CA PRO A 731 -11.52 -20.38 -10.93
C PRO A 731 -11.70 -20.66 -12.43
N ALA A 732 -11.62 -19.63 -13.27
CA ALA A 732 -11.65 -19.79 -14.73
C ALA A 732 -10.36 -20.42 -15.28
N VAL A 733 -9.30 -20.48 -14.46
CA VAL A 733 -8.04 -21.15 -14.76
C VAL A 733 -7.80 -22.33 -13.82
N GLU A 734 -7.15 -23.38 -14.32
CA GLU A 734 -6.76 -24.54 -13.51
C GLU A 734 -5.62 -24.16 -12.55
N VAL A 735 -5.83 -24.38 -11.25
CA VAL A 735 -4.84 -24.12 -10.18
C VAL A 735 -4.70 -25.38 -9.33
N GLU A 736 -3.50 -25.96 -9.31
CA GLU A 736 -3.23 -27.21 -8.59
C GLU A 736 -3.55 -27.08 -7.10
N GLY A 737 -4.33 -28.02 -6.58
CA GLY A 737 -4.70 -28.06 -5.16
C GLY A 737 -5.77 -27.06 -4.71
N PHE A 738 -6.22 -26.13 -5.57
CA PHE A 738 -7.17 -25.08 -5.19
C PHE A 738 -8.46 -25.65 -4.57
N ALA A 739 -9.09 -26.62 -5.22
CA ALA A 739 -10.34 -27.20 -4.73
C ALA A 739 -10.17 -27.89 -3.36
N ALA A 740 -9.03 -28.56 -3.15
CA ALA A 740 -8.73 -29.24 -1.88
C ALA A 740 -8.50 -28.23 -0.75
N GLU A 741 -7.73 -27.17 -1.02
CA GLU A 741 -7.44 -26.12 -0.03
C GLU A 741 -8.69 -25.29 0.29
N ARG A 742 -9.46 -24.89 -0.74
CA ARG A 742 -10.77 -24.24 -0.57
C ARG A 742 -11.68 -25.07 0.33
N ASP A 743 -11.87 -26.36 0.01
CA ASP A 743 -12.78 -27.23 0.77
C ASP A 743 -12.31 -27.44 2.21
N ARG A 744 -10.99 -27.50 2.44
CA ARG A 744 -10.39 -27.51 3.78
C ARG A 744 -10.71 -26.22 4.54
N LEU A 745 -10.47 -25.05 3.95
CA LEU A 745 -10.76 -23.75 4.56
C LEU A 745 -12.25 -23.57 4.88
N LEU A 746 -13.14 -24.02 4.00
CA LEU A 746 -14.58 -24.00 4.27
C LEU A 746 -14.95 -24.84 5.50
N ALA A 747 -14.42 -26.07 5.59
CA ALA A 747 -14.70 -26.98 6.69
C ALA A 747 -14.08 -26.55 8.02
N GLU A 748 -12.83 -26.07 8.00
CA GLU A 748 -12.02 -25.82 9.20
C GLU A 748 -12.07 -24.36 9.69
N VAL A 749 -12.30 -23.39 8.80
CA VAL A 749 -12.24 -21.95 9.13
C VAL A 749 -13.63 -21.30 9.00
N VAL A 750 -14.19 -21.30 7.80
CA VAL A 750 -15.36 -20.47 7.45
C VAL A 750 -16.62 -20.90 8.18
N ARG A 751 -17.03 -22.18 8.03
CA ARG A 751 -18.27 -22.68 8.64
C ARG A 751 -18.23 -22.69 10.17
N PRO A 752 -17.11 -23.08 10.83
CA PRO A 752 -16.97 -22.89 12.27
C PRO A 752 -17.12 -21.44 12.72
N ALA A 753 -16.59 -20.47 11.98
CA ALA A 753 -16.72 -19.05 12.31
C ALA A 753 -18.16 -18.55 12.20
N TYR A 754 -18.88 -18.88 11.12
CA TYR A 754 -20.31 -18.55 11.01
C TYR A 754 -21.17 -19.22 12.09
N ARG A 755 -20.80 -20.43 12.56
CA ARG A 755 -21.48 -21.07 13.70
C ARG A 755 -21.29 -20.26 15.00
N ARG A 756 -20.08 -19.72 15.24
CA ARG A 756 -19.83 -18.82 16.37
C ARG A 756 -20.64 -17.54 16.24
N TYR A 757 -20.64 -16.92 15.06
CA TYR A 757 -21.42 -15.71 14.81
C TYR A 757 -22.93 -15.92 15.04
N ARG A 758 -23.49 -17.03 14.55
CA ARG A 758 -24.90 -17.40 14.80
C ARG A 758 -25.19 -17.56 16.29
N ASN A 759 -24.30 -18.21 17.05
CA ASN A 759 -24.48 -18.37 18.49
C ASN A 759 -24.42 -17.02 19.21
N PHE A 760 -23.48 -16.15 18.84
CA PHE A 760 -23.40 -14.77 19.36
C PHE A 760 -24.73 -14.03 19.15
N LEU A 761 -25.28 -14.05 17.93
CA LEU A 761 -26.57 -13.43 17.65
C LEU A 761 -27.69 -14.00 18.54
N ALA A 762 -27.75 -15.33 18.71
CA ALA A 762 -28.81 -16.00 19.45
C ALA A 762 -28.69 -15.85 20.98
N GLU A 763 -27.48 -15.87 21.51
CA GLU A 763 -27.20 -15.96 22.95
C GLU A 763 -26.87 -14.61 23.59
N GLU A 764 -26.31 -13.67 22.82
CA GLU A 764 -25.89 -12.35 23.34
C GLU A 764 -26.73 -11.21 22.79
N VAL A 765 -27.03 -11.18 21.47
CA VAL A 765 -27.74 -10.04 20.85
C VAL A 765 -29.25 -10.15 20.98
N LEU A 766 -29.84 -11.30 20.64
CA LEU A 766 -31.30 -11.50 20.67
C LEU A 766 -31.93 -11.22 22.05
N PRO A 767 -31.32 -11.59 23.20
CA PRO A 767 -31.90 -11.31 24.51
C PRO A 767 -32.01 -9.83 24.88
N VAL A 768 -31.21 -8.96 24.24
CA VAL A 768 -31.17 -7.51 24.50
C VAL A 768 -31.70 -6.67 23.33
N ALA A 769 -32.21 -7.34 22.28
CA ALA A 769 -32.75 -6.72 21.08
C ALA A 769 -33.99 -5.85 21.37
N LYS A 770 -34.20 -4.83 20.53
CA LYS A 770 -35.38 -3.94 20.61
C LYS A 770 -36.63 -4.65 20.11
N THR A 771 -37.80 -4.20 20.56
CA THR A 771 -39.09 -4.72 20.08
C THR A 771 -39.48 -4.10 18.74
N ASP A 772 -40.38 -4.77 18.02
CA ASP A 772 -40.99 -4.31 16.76
C ASP A 772 -41.75 -2.96 16.86
N SER A 773 -42.10 -2.54 18.07
CA SER A 773 -42.69 -1.24 18.40
C SER A 773 -41.68 -0.10 18.50
N GLN A 774 -40.38 -0.41 18.51
CA GLN A 774 -39.27 0.56 18.52
C GLN A 774 -38.23 0.20 17.46
N PRO A 775 -38.62 0.04 16.17
CA PRO A 775 -37.74 -0.50 15.16
C PRO A 775 -36.68 0.50 14.70
N GLY A 776 -37.00 1.80 14.72
CA GLY A 776 -36.15 2.84 14.16
C GLY A 776 -34.95 3.21 15.00
N ILE A 777 -33.90 3.66 14.31
CA ILE A 777 -32.68 4.21 14.90
C ILE A 777 -32.92 5.37 15.87
N SER A 778 -34.04 6.11 15.76
CA SER A 778 -34.48 7.14 16.72
C SER A 778 -34.58 6.65 18.17
N HIS A 779 -34.76 5.34 18.37
CA HIS A 779 -34.81 4.71 19.69
C HIS A 779 -33.44 4.33 20.26
N LEU A 780 -32.35 4.60 19.53
CA LEU A 780 -30.96 4.37 19.95
C LEU A 780 -30.31 5.66 20.49
N PRO A 781 -29.18 5.57 21.20
CA PRO A 781 -28.46 6.75 21.69
C PRO A 781 -28.09 7.73 20.57
N GLY A 782 -28.55 9.00 20.69
CA GLY A 782 -28.33 10.02 19.67
C GLY A 782 -29.05 9.74 18.34
N GLY A 783 -30.05 8.87 18.32
CA GLY A 783 -30.65 8.30 17.11
C GLY A 783 -31.12 9.30 16.06
N LEU A 784 -31.76 10.40 16.46
CA LEU A 784 -32.25 11.42 15.53
C LEU A 784 -31.10 12.17 14.84
N GLU A 785 -30.03 12.48 15.56
CA GLU A 785 -28.84 13.13 14.98
C GLU A 785 -28.14 12.18 14.00
N LYS A 786 -27.97 10.91 14.39
CA LYS A 786 -27.40 9.87 13.53
C LYS A 786 -28.23 9.64 12.27
N TYR A 787 -29.54 9.60 12.40
CA TYR A 787 -30.43 9.48 11.25
C TYR A 787 -30.34 10.70 10.32
N GLN A 788 -30.25 11.92 10.85
CA GLN A 788 -30.01 13.10 10.03
C GLN A 788 -28.66 13.05 9.29
N GLY A 789 -27.61 12.49 9.92
CA GLY A 789 -26.35 12.18 9.25
C GLY A 789 -26.50 11.16 8.13
N LEU A 790 -27.22 10.07 8.35
CA LEU A 790 -27.52 9.07 7.31
C LEU A 790 -28.35 9.65 6.16
N ILE A 791 -29.29 10.56 6.43
CA ILE A 791 -30.00 11.32 5.38
C ILE A 791 -29.00 12.09 4.52
N ARG A 792 -28.04 12.82 5.12
CA ARG A 792 -27.00 13.53 4.36
C ARG A 792 -26.12 12.56 3.57
N ALA A 793 -25.66 11.47 4.18
CA ALA A 793 -24.80 10.49 3.53
C ALA A 793 -25.48 9.84 2.30
N HIS A 794 -26.76 9.47 2.40
CA HIS A 794 -27.47 8.81 1.29
C HIS A 794 -28.07 9.79 0.28
N THR A 795 -28.50 10.97 0.70
CA THR A 795 -29.19 11.94 -0.17
C THR A 795 -28.30 13.04 -0.70
N THR A 796 -27.15 13.31 -0.06
CA THR A 796 -26.29 14.48 -0.30
C THR A 796 -27.01 15.82 -0.13
N THR A 797 -28.09 15.84 0.67
CA THR A 797 -28.87 17.05 0.97
C THR A 797 -29.04 17.24 2.47
N ASP A 798 -29.24 18.49 2.89
CA ASP A 798 -29.56 18.84 4.27
C ASP A 798 -31.06 18.77 4.60
N ARG A 799 -31.87 18.09 3.77
CA ARG A 799 -33.32 17.98 4.01
C ARG A 799 -33.58 17.25 5.33
N THR A 800 -34.59 17.72 6.04
CA THR A 800 -35.02 17.10 7.30
C THR A 800 -35.92 15.89 7.03
N ALA A 801 -35.96 14.96 7.99
CA ALA A 801 -36.87 13.82 7.93
C ALA A 801 -38.34 14.23 7.72
N GLN A 802 -38.79 15.34 8.35
CA GLN A 802 -40.16 15.83 8.19
C GLN A 802 -40.43 16.34 6.77
N GLU A 803 -39.51 17.11 6.18
CA GLU A 803 -39.67 17.60 4.80
C GLU A 803 -39.74 16.47 3.79
N LEU A 804 -38.95 15.41 4.00
CA LEU A 804 -38.96 14.20 3.17
C LEU A 804 -40.26 13.41 3.36
N HIS A 805 -40.72 13.26 4.60
CA HIS A 805 -42.02 12.62 4.91
C HIS A 805 -43.17 13.33 4.18
N ASP A 806 -43.26 14.66 4.34
CA ASP A 806 -44.32 15.47 3.72
C ASP A 806 -44.24 15.43 2.19
N THR A 807 -43.02 15.32 1.64
CA THR A 807 -42.81 15.14 0.20
C THR A 807 -43.36 13.79 -0.27
N GLY A 808 -43.08 12.71 0.47
CA GLY A 808 -43.63 11.39 0.19
C GLY A 808 -45.17 11.37 0.18
N LEU A 809 -45.80 11.99 1.17
CA LEU A 809 -47.27 12.10 1.26
C LEU A 809 -47.86 12.83 0.04
N ARG A 810 -47.30 14.00 -0.32
CA ARG A 810 -47.75 14.75 -1.51
C ARG A 810 -47.56 13.96 -2.82
N MET A 811 -46.48 13.20 -2.93
CA MET A 811 -46.26 12.36 -4.11
C MET A 811 -47.25 11.18 -4.16
N GLY A 812 -47.60 10.60 -3.02
CA GLY A 812 -48.65 9.59 -2.92
C GLY A 812 -50.01 10.09 -3.43
N GLU A 813 -50.40 11.32 -3.09
CA GLU A 813 -51.64 11.94 -3.59
C GLU A 813 -51.66 12.11 -5.11
N LYS A 814 -50.55 12.58 -5.69
CA LYS A 814 -50.41 12.70 -7.16
C LYS A 814 -50.50 11.35 -7.86
N LEU A 815 -49.77 10.35 -7.35
CA LEU A 815 -49.76 9.01 -7.92
C LEU A 815 -51.13 8.34 -7.82
N ALA A 816 -51.88 8.60 -6.75
CA ALA A 816 -53.27 8.18 -6.63
C ALA A 816 -54.14 8.75 -7.76
N GLU A 817 -53.91 9.98 -8.23
CA GLU A 817 -54.64 10.52 -9.40
C GLU A 817 -54.23 9.82 -10.70
N GLU A 818 -52.93 9.60 -10.92
CA GLU A 818 -52.42 8.89 -12.10
C GLU A 818 -52.96 7.45 -12.18
N TYR A 819 -53.01 6.73 -11.05
CA TYR A 819 -53.63 5.41 -10.98
C TYR A 819 -55.11 5.44 -11.34
N ARG A 820 -55.87 6.44 -10.88
CA ARG A 820 -57.29 6.56 -11.24
C ARG A 820 -57.48 6.82 -12.73
N GLU A 821 -56.63 7.65 -13.32
CA GLU A 821 -56.67 7.94 -14.76
C GLU A 821 -56.36 6.69 -15.59
N LEU A 822 -55.24 6.02 -15.30
CA LEU A 822 -54.81 4.83 -16.03
C LEU A 822 -55.76 3.64 -15.78
N GLY A 823 -56.20 3.45 -14.53
CA GLY A 823 -57.22 2.46 -14.14
C GLY A 823 -58.55 2.66 -14.85
N SER A 824 -59.00 3.91 -15.01
CA SER A 824 -60.24 4.20 -15.75
C SER A 824 -60.11 3.83 -17.22
N ARG A 825 -58.94 4.00 -17.83
CA ARG A 825 -58.67 3.64 -19.22
C ARG A 825 -58.53 2.13 -19.44
N VAL A 826 -57.76 1.45 -18.59
CA VAL A 826 -57.40 0.04 -18.77
C VAL A 826 -58.41 -0.91 -18.14
N PHE A 827 -58.87 -0.61 -16.92
CA PHE A 827 -59.75 -1.49 -16.13
C PHE A 827 -61.21 -1.02 -16.08
N GLY A 828 -61.49 0.20 -16.55
CA GLY A 828 -62.84 0.79 -16.52
C GLY A 828 -63.26 1.29 -15.13
N THR A 829 -62.34 1.44 -14.19
CA THR A 829 -62.62 1.83 -12.80
C THR A 829 -61.60 2.83 -12.29
N GLY A 830 -62.07 3.83 -11.54
CA GLY A 830 -61.23 4.78 -10.79
C GLY A 830 -61.13 4.45 -9.30
N ASP A 831 -61.63 3.29 -8.85
CA ASP A 831 -61.46 2.85 -7.47
C ASP A 831 -60.06 2.25 -7.27
N LEU A 832 -59.22 2.94 -6.49
CA LEU A 832 -57.84 2.50 -6.21
C LEU A 832 -57.78 1.12 -5.59
N ARG A 833 -58.75 0.74 -4.73
CA ARG A 833 -58.75 -0.58 -4.10
C ARG A 833 -58.97 -1.67 -5.14
N GLU A 834 -59.90 -1.44 -6.07
CA GLU A 834 -60.14 -2.35 -7.18
C GLU A 834 -58.94 -2.43 -8.13
N ILE A 835 -58.33 -1.29 -8.46
CA ILE A 835 -57.13 -1.24 -9.31
C ILE A 835 -55.99 -2.04 -8.65
N PHE A 836 -55.69 -1.79 -7.37
CA PHE A 836 -54.62 -2.47 -6.66
C PHE A 836 -54.90 -3.97 -6.51
N ASP A 837 -56.14 -4.36 -6.25
CA ASP A 837 -56.53 -5.78 -6.19
C ASP A 837 -56.28 -6.49 -7.52
N ARG A 838 -56.67 -5.87 -8.66
CA ARG A 838 -56.38 -6.43 -9.99
C ARG A 838 -54.88 -6.57 -10.24
N LEU A 839 -54.09 -5.52 -9.97
CA LEU A 839 -52.63 -5.59 -10.15
C LEU A 839 -51.98 -6.71 -9.30
N ARG A 840 -52.49 -6.93 -8.07
CA ARG A 840 -51.99 -7.96 -7.14
C ARG A 840 -52.43 -9.38 -7.48
N ASN A 841 -53.60 -9.57 -8.08
CA ASN A 841 -54.24 -10.89 -8.11
C ASN A 841 -54.63 -11.38 -9.52
N ASP A 842 -54.64 -10.52 -10.54
CA ASP A 842 -55.03 -10.93 -11.90
C ASP A 842 -53.98 -11.87 -12.53
N PRO A 843 -54.33 -13.13 -12.84
CA PRO A 843 -53.40 -14.08 -13.46
C PRO A 843 -52.95 -13.67 -14.87
N GLU A 844 -53.72 -12.86 -15.60
CA GLU A 844 -53.32 -12.36 -16.93
C GLU A 844 -52.15 -11.36 -16.85
N LEU A 845 -51.90 -10.83 -15.66
CA LEU A 845 -50.80 -9.91 -15.36
C LEU A 845 -49.55 -10.64 -14.84
N ARG A 846 -49.46 -11.97 -15.00
CA ARG A 846 -48.31 -12.77 -14.58
C ARG A 846 -47.53 -13.31 -15.77
N TRP A 847 -46.26 -13.65 -15.57
CA TRP A 847 -45.48 -14.37 -16.57
C TRP A 847 -45.99 -15.81 -16.71
N ARG A 848 -45.81 -16.40 -17.88
CA ARG A 848 -46.05 -17.83 -18.09
C ARG A 848 -44.94 -18.66 -17.45
N ASP A 849 -43.69 -18.26 -17.67
CA ASP A 849 -42.48 -18.95 -17.24
C ASP A 849 -41.27 -17.99 -17.21
N GLY A 850 -40.13 -18.48 -16.73
CA GLY A 850 -38.90 -17.70 -16.63
C GLY A 850 -38.27 -17.33 -17.98
N GLU A 851 -38.50 -18.11 -19.03
CA GLU A 851 -37.98 -17.82 -20.37
C GLU A 851 -38.71 -16.61 -20.98
N GLU A 852 -40.04 -16.54 -20.82
CA GLU A 852 -40.84 -15.38 -21.23
C GLU A 852 -40.39 -14.10 -20.51
N LEU A 853 -40.09 -14.18 -19.21
CA LEU A 853 -39.59 -13.06 -18.42
C LEU A 853 -38.25 -12.53 -18.98
N LEU A 854 -37.28 -13.42 -19.20
CA LEU A 854 -35.97 -13.04 -19.74
C LEU A 854 -36.08 -12.46 -21.15
N GLU A 855 -36.93 -13.03 -22.01
CA GLU A 855 -37.13 -12.51 -23.36
C GLU A 855 -37.84 -11.14 -23.36
N GLY A 856 -38.79 -10.94 -22.43
CA GLY A 856 -39.43 -9.64 -22.20
C GLY A 856 -38.42 -8.57 -21.83
N ALA A 857 -37.50 -8.88 -20.91
CA ALA A 857 -36.40 -7.99 -20.53
C ALA A 857 -35.47 -7.66 -21.72
N ARG A 858 -35.01 -8.67 -22.46
CA ARG A 858 -34.15 -8.47 -23.64
C ARG A 858 -34.83 -7.60 -24.69
N THR A 859 -36.12 -7.83 -24.93
CA THR A 859 -36.93 -7.06 -25.87
C THR A 859 -37.06 -5.59 -25.44
N ALA A 860 -37.30 -5.33 -24.16
CA ALA A 860 -37.37 -3.97 -23.62
C ALA A 860 -36.02 -3.24 -23.78
N ILE A 861 -34.91 -3.89 -23.40
CA ILE A 861 -33.56 -3.32 -23.50
C ILE A 861 -33.19 -3.01 -24.96
N ALA A 862 -33.39 -3.95 -25.88
CA ALA A 862 -33.10 -3.75 -27.30
C ALA A 862 -33.92 -2.57 -27.91
N ARG A 863 -35.17 -2.41 -27.46
CA ARG A 863 -36.02 -1.27 -27.86
C ARG A 863 -35.44 0.05 -27.34
N ALA A 864 -35.05 0.09 -26.06
CA ALA A 864 -34.43 1.28 -25.47
C ALA A 864 -33.11 1.66 -26.17
N GLU A 865 -32.24 0.69 -26.45
CA GLU A 865 -30.98 0.91 -27.18
C GLU A 865 -31.20 1.49 -28.58
N THR A 866 -32.27 1.06 -29.26
CA THR A 866 -32.62 1.57 -30.60
C THR A 866 -33.05 3.04 -30.56
N VAL A 867 -33.73 3.44 -29.50
CA VAL A 867 -34.28 4.81 -29.35
C VAL A 867 -33.27 5.77 -28.72
N ALA A 868 -32.34 5.27 -27.88
CA ALA A 868 -31.39 6.07 -27.10
C ALA A 868 -30.65 7.17 -27.91
N PRO A 869 -30.18 6.96 -29.16
CA PRO A 869 -29.51 8.01 -29.92
C PRO A 869 -30.35 9.27 -30.21
N HIS A 870 -31.67 9.21 -30.05
CA HIS A 870 -32.55 10.38 -30.17
C HIS A 870 -32.63 11.22 -28.89
N TRP A 871 -32.22 10.65 -27.75
CA TRP A 871 -32.37 11.22 -26.40
C TRP A 871 -31.03 11.44 -25.69
N PHE A 872 -29.94 10.88 -26.21
CA PHE A 872 -28.59 11.04 -25.71
C PHE A 872 -27.66 11.38 -26.89
N SER A 873 -26.74 12.34 -26.72
CA SER A 873 -25.77 12.64 -27.79
C SER A 873 -24.63 11.62 -27.82
N ARG A 874 -24.35 11.01 -26.66
CA ARG A 874 -23.38 9.94 -26.45
C ARG A 874 -24.09 8.71 -25.88
N VAL A 875 -23.82 7.56 -26.48
CA VAL A 875 -24.36 6.26 -26.06
C VAL A 875 -23.17 5.35 -25.75
N PRO A 876 -23.12 4.69 -24.57
CA PRO A 876 -22.03 3.77 -24.25
C PRO A 876 -21.89 2.65 -25.27
N ASP A 877 -20.65 2.22 -25.52
CA ASP A 877 -20.36 1.18 -26.51
C ASP A 877 -20.70 -0.22 -25.98
N ALA A 878 -20.54 -0.44 -24.67
CA ALA A 878 -20.84 -1.72 -24.04
C ALA A 878 -22.35 -2.01 -24.02
N LYS A 879 -22.69 -3.27 -24.23
CA LYS A 879 -24.08 -3.76 -24.19
C LYS A 879 -24.38 -4.37 -22.82
N CYS A 880 -25.65 -4.32 -22.42
CA CYS A 880 -26.10 -4.94 -21.17
C CYS A 880 -26.35 -6.43 -21.40
N ALA A 881 -25.65 -7.30 -20.67
CA ALA A 881 -25.98 -8.72 -20.63
C ALA A 881 -27.28 -8.94 -19.82
N VAL A 882 -28.07 -9.95 -20.18
CA VAL A 882 -29.32 -10.30 -19.48
C VAL A 882 -29.30 -11.77 -19.11
N GLU A 883 -29.16 -12.02 -17.81
CA GLU A 883 -28.97 -13.36 -17.26
C GLU A 883 -30.01 -13.67 -16.16
N PRO A 884 -30.38 -14.95 -15.95
CA PRO A 884 -31.14 -15.32 -14.77
C PRO A 884 -30.29 -15.15 -13.50
N VAL A 885 -30.92 -14.77 -12.39
CA VAL A 885 -30.26 -14.87 -11.07
C VAL A 885 -29.79 -16.32 -10.84
N PRO A 886 -28.56 -16.55 -10.36
CA PRO A 886 -28.06 -17.89 -10.07
C PRO A 886 -29.01 -18.71 -9.20
N GLU A 887 -29.18 -20.00 -9.50
CA GLU A 887 -30.17 -20.88 -8.83
C GLU A 887 -29.97 -20.93 -7.30
N ALA A 888 -28.72 -20.88 -6.85
CA ALA A 888 -28.35 -20.88 -5.43
C ALA A 888 -28.94 -19.66 -4.67
N ASP A 889 -29.15 -18.55 -5.36
CA ASP A 889 -29.61 -17.29 -4.77
C ASP A 889 -31.08 -17.00 -5.08
N ALA A 890 -31.64 -17.61 -6.13
CA ALA A 890 -32.90 -17.20 -6.74
C ALA A 890 -34.11 -17.24 -5.79
N ALA A 891 -34.17 -18.20 -4.85
CA ALA A 891 -35.29 -18.33 -3.91
C ALA A 891 -35.33 -17.25 -2.82
N SER A 892 -34.18 -16.65 -2.49
CA SER A 892 -34.04 -15.60 -1.48
C SER A 892 -33.61 -14.23 -2.05
N GLY A 893 -33.29 -14.19 -3.33
CA GLY A 893 -32.79 -13.00 -4.03
C GLY A 893 -33.88 -12.00 -4.40
N THR A 894 -33.45 -10.79 -4.76
CA THR A 894 -34.34 -9.69 -5.16
C THR A 894 -35.05 -9.99 -6.50
N ILE A 895 -35.94 -9.10 -6.91
CA ILE A 895 -36.69 -9.25 -8.16
C ILE A 895 -35.77 -9.16 -9.38
N ALA A 896 -34.83 -8.23 -9.34
CA ALA A 896 -33.75 -8.08 -10.29
C ALA A 896 -32.65 -7.19 -9.66
N TYR A 897 -31.48 -7.16 -10.28
CA TYR A 897 -30.42 -6.20 -9.96
C TYR A 897 -29.44 -6.04 -11.14
N TYR A 898 -28.76 -4.91 -11.20
CA TYR A 898 -27.63 -4.69 -12.09
C TYR A 898 -26.29 -4.91 -11.37
N LEU A 899 -25.38 -5.65 -12.02
CA LEU A 899 -23.99 -5.76 -11.63
C LEU A 899 -23.12 -5.00 -12.64
N GLN A 900 -22.34 -4.03 -12.15
CA GLN A 900 -21.47 -3.20 -12.98
C GLN A 900 -20.34 -4.01 -13.63
N ALA A 901 -19.96 -3.58 -14.84
CA ALA A 901 -18.79 -4.10 -15.55
C ALA A 901 -17.50 -3.84 -14.75
N ALA A 902 -16.54 -4.76 -14.84
CA ALA A 902 -15.20 -4.55 -14.31
C ALA A 902 -14.39 -3.63 -15.24
N PHE A 903 -13.57 -2.74 -14.68
CA PHE A 903 -12.74 -1.80 -15.44
C PHE A 903 -11.69 -2.48 -16.31
N ASP A 904 -11.22 -3.67 -15.92
CA ASP A 904 -10.28 -4.51 -16.68
C ASP A 904 -10.94 -5.33 -17.79
N GLY A 905 -12.28 -5.27 -17.92
CA GLY A 905 -13.05 -6.02 -18.91
C GLY A 905 -13.26 -7.50 -18.59
N SER A 906 -12.84 -7.97 -17.41
CA SER A 906 -13.01 -9.37 -16.96
C SER A 906 -14.47 -9.79 -16.82
N ARG A 907 -15.37 -8.82 -16.54
CA ARG A 907 -16.80 -9.04 -16.35
C ARG A 907 -17.64 -7.97 -17.06
N PRO A 908 -18.64 -8.34 -17.88
CA PRO A 908 -19.55 -7.38 -18.49
C PRO A 908 -20.61 -6.87 -17.50
N GLY A 909 -21.15 -5.69 -17.79
CA GLY A 909 -22.30 -5.16 -17.05
C GLY A 909 -23.54 -6.01 -17.32
N THR A 910 -24.14 -6.55 -16.26
CA THR A 910 -25.17 -7.59 -16.38
C THR A 910 -26.42 -7.23 -15.59
N TYR A 911 -27.57 -7.24 -16.26
CA TYR A 911 -28.89 -7.22 -15.65
C TYR A 911 -29.32 -8.64 -15.29
N TYR A 912 -29.43 -8.93 -14.00
CA TYR A 912 -29.91 -10.21 -13.50
C TYR A 912 -31.39 -10.14 -13.19
N ALA A 913 -32.17 -10.99 -13.87
CA ALA A 913 -33.61 -11.11 -13.66
C ALA A 913 -33.95 -12.40 -12.94
N ASN A 914 -34.70 -12.31 -11.84
CA ASN A 914 -35.02 -13.48 -11.03
C ASN A 914 -36.18 -14.29 -11.62
N THR A 915 -35.88 -15.47 -12.15
CA THR A 915 -36.84 -16.38 -12.79
C THR A 915 -37.51 -17.35 -11.81
N TYR A 916 -37.11 -17.35 -10.54
CA TYR A 916 -37.73 -18.17 -9.50
C TYR A 916 -39.19 -17.81 -9.33
N GLU A 917 -40.05 -18.83 -9.41
CA GLU A 917 -41.52 -18.70 -9.40
C GLU A 917 -42.04 -17.62 -10.36
N ALA A 918 -41.48 -17.53 -11.58
CA ALA A 918 -41.87 -16.51 -12.56
C ALA A 918 -43.40 -16.35 -12.74
N SER A 919 -44.17 -17.43 -12.64
CA SER A 919 -45.63 -17.39 -12.78
C SER A 919 -46.39 -16.69 -11.64
N SER A 920 -45.73 -16.38 -10.53
CA SER A 920 -46.27 -15.53 -9.47
C SER A 920 -45.85 -14.06 -9.62
N ARG A 921 -44.93 -13.75 -10.55
CA ARG A 921 -44.35 -12.40 -10.73
C ARG A 921 -45.16 -11.52 -11.69
N PRO A 922 -45.35 -10.23 -11.37
CA PRO A 922 -46.09 -9.30 -12.21
C PRO A 922 -45.32 -9.01 -13.51
N ARG A 923 -45.92 -9.30 -14.67
CA ARG A 923 -45.29 -9.02 -15.97
C ARG A 923 -45.21 -7.52 -16.29
N PHE A 924 -46.19 -6.76 -15.80
CA PHE A 924 -46.36 -5.34 -16.10
C PHE A 924 -45.29 -4.44 -15.45
N THR A 925 -44.53 -4.92 -14.45
CA THR A 925 -43.43 -4.16 -13.84
C THR A 925 -42.10 -4.34 -14.55
N SER A 926 -41.98 -5.35 -15.42
CA SER A 926 -40.69 -5.75 -15.97
C SER A 926 -40.05 -4.73 -16.90
N GLU A 927 -40.84 -3.98 -17.67
CA GLU A 927 -40.28 -2.95 -18.56
C GLU A 927 -39.68 -1.80 -17.75
N ALA A 928 -40.40 -1.32 -16.72
CA ALA A 928 -39.89 -0.28 -15.83
C ALA A 928 -38.60 -0.72 -15.13
N ILE A 929 -38.55 -1.95 -14.61
CA ILE A 929 -37.35 -2.51 -13.97
C ILE A 929 -36.20 -2.64 -14.99
N ALA A 930 -36.47 -3.11 -16.22
CA ALA A 930 -35.44 -3.20 -17.25
C ALA A 930 -34.88 -1.82 -17.64
N PHE A 931 -35.73 -0.79 -17.73
CA PHE A 931 -35.27 0.57 -18.00
C PHE A 931 -34.50 1.20 -16.82
N HIS A 932 -34.84 0.82 -15.58
CA HIS A 932 -34.13 1.22 -14.36
C HIS A 932 -32.72 0.59 -14.26
N GLU A 933 -32.63 -0.73 -14.43
CA GLU A 933 -31.39 -1.48 -14.20
C GLU A 933 -30.46 -1.47 -15.43
N ALA A 934 -31.02 -1.38 -16.64
CA ALA A 934 -30.26 -1.46 -17.87
C ALA A 934 -30.24 -0.13 -18.64
N VAL A 935 -31.03 0.00 -19.70
CA VAL A 935 -30.99 1.13 -20.64
C VAL A 935 -32.33 1.87 -20.61
N PRO A 936 -32.37 3.19 -20.33
CA PRO A 936 -31.24 4.12 -20.14
C PRO A 936 -30.79 4.30 -18.67
N GLY A 937 -31.12 3.39 -17.75
CA GLY A 937 -30.79 3.47 -16.32
C GLY A 937 -29.37 3.07 -15.95
N HIS A 938 -29.20 2.21 -14.92
CA HIS A 938 -27.92 1.93 -14.25
C HIS A 938 -26.81 1.44 -15.19
N HIS A 939 -27.08 0.48 -16.07
CA HIS A 939 -26.09 0.04 -17.06
C HIS A 939 -25.60 1.21 -17.91
N PHE A 940 -26.53 2.02 -18.42
CA PHE A 940 -26.17 3.16 -19.27
C PHE A 940 -25.35 4.20 -18.49
N GLN A 941 -25.81 4.59 -17.31
CA GLN A 941 -25.15 5.59 -16.45
C GLN A 941 -23.74 5.17 -16.02
N LEU A 942 -23.62 3.96 -15.48
CA LEU A 942 -22.37 3.50 -14.87
C LEU A 942 -21.33 3.14 -15.94
N THR A 943 -21.74 2.58 -17.07
CA THR A 943 -20.84 2.37 -18.22
C THR A 943 -20.37 3.73 -18.77
N PHE A 944 -21.27 4.70 -18.88
CA PHE A 944 -20.90 6.05 -19.31
C PHE A 944 -19.85 6.68 -18.39
N ALA A 945 -20.02 6.57 -17.06
CA ALA A 945 -19.05 7.07 -16.09
C ALA A 945 -17.68 6.37 -16.21
N GLN A 946 -17.65 5.06 -16.49
CA GLN A 946 -16.40 4.33 -16.71
C GLN A 946 -15.64 4.84 -17.94
N GLU A 947 -16.33 5.24 -19.01
CA GLU A 947 -15.72 5.75 -20.25
C GLU A 947 -15.13 7.18 -20.11
N LEU A 948 -15.38 7.90 -19.01
CA LEU A 948 -14.85 9.24 -18.74
C LEU A 948 -13.40 9.20 -18.22
N ALA A 949 -12.47 8.71 -19.05
CA ALA A 949 -11.07 8.50 -18.69
C ALA A 949 -10.31 9.78 -18.28
N ASP A 950 -10.76 10.96 -18.72
CA ASP A 950 -10.17 12.26 -18.37
C ASP A 950 -10.58 12.75 -16.96
N LEU A 951 -11.53 12.07 -16.31
CA LEU A 951 -11.94 12.40 -14.95
C LEU A 951 -11.15 11.60 -13.91
N PRO A 952 -10.87 12.19 -12.72
CA PRO A 952 -10.32 11.45 -11.59
C PRO A 952 -11.14 10.21 -11.27
N GLN A 953 -10.48 9.14 -10.81
CA GLN A 953 -11.13 7.86 -10.52
C GLN A 953 -12.31 8.01 -9.57
N LEU A 954 -12.19 8.87 -8.55
CA LEU A 954 -13.28 9.19 -7.62
C LEU A 954 -14.58 9.57 -8.34
N ARG A 955 -14.54 10.41 -9.38
CA ARG A 955 -15.75 10.82 -10.13
C ARG A 955 -16.35 9.72 -10.99
N ARG A 956 -15.66 8.59 -11.15
CA ARG A 956 -16.11 7.44 -11.95
C ARG A 956 -16.71 6.34 -11.07
N ILE A 957 -16.45 6.35 -9.76
CA ILE A 957 -16.85 5.29 -8.82
C ILE A 957 -17.50 5.78 -7.51
N ALA A 958 -17.58 7.10 -7.27
CA ALA A 958 -18.09 7.62 -6.01
C ALA A 958 -19.51 7.08 -5.67
N PRO A 959 -19.76 6.61 -4.44
CA PRO A 959 -20.99 5.91 -4.08
C PRO A 959 -22.15 6.87 -3.71
N PHE A 960 -22.42 7.89 -4.53
CA PHE A 960 -23.53 8.82 -4.29
C PHE A 960 -24.89 8.20 -4.64
N ASN A 961 -25.46 7.49 -3.66
CA ASN A 961 -26.72 6.76 -3.77
C ASN A 961 -27.84 7.58 -4.45
N ALA A 962 -28.07 8.82 -4.04
CA ALA A 962 -29.16 9.61 -4.63
C ALA A 962 -28.94 10.01 -6.09
N TYR A 963 -27.70 10.18 -6.54
CA TYR A 963 -27.44 10.45 -7.95
C TYR A 963 -27.65 9.18 -8.79
N ILE A 964 -27.14 8.03 -8.32
CA ILE A 964 -27.27 6.73 -9.00
C ILE A 964 -28.73 6.30 -9.04
N GLU A 965 -29.36 6.15 -7.87
CA GLU A 965 -30.74 5.67 -7.77
C GLU A 965 -31.76 6.69 -8.27
N GLY A 966 -31.44 7.98 -8.15
CA GLY A 966 -32.23 9.05 -8.73
C GLY A 966 -32.26 9.01 -10.25
N TRP A 967 -31.12 8.71 -10.89
CA TRP A 967 -31.04 8.52 -12.33
C TRP A 967 -31.87 7.31 -12.78
N GLY A 968 -31.71 6.16 -12.13
CA GLY A 968 -32.50 4.97 -12.44
C GLY A 968 -34.01 5.26 -12.36
N LEU A 969 -34.47 5.94 -11.31
CA LEU A 969 -35.89 6.30 -11.17
C LEU A 969 -36.35 7.42 -12.12
N TYR A 970 -35.46 8.33 -12.53
CA TYR A 970 -35.72 9.32 -13.59
C TYR A 970 -35.87 8.63 -14.95
N ALA A 971 -35.01 7.64 -15.24
CA ALA A 971 -35.01 6.87 -16.48
C ALA A 971 -36.33 6.13 -16.73
N GLU A 972 -37.01 5.67 -15.68
CA GLU A 972 -38.33 5.04 -15.79
C GLU A 972 -39.39 5.99 -16.36
N ARG A 973 -39.44 7.24 -15.86
CA ARG A 973 -40.36 8.26 -16.39
C ARG A 973 -39.91 8.77 -17.76
N LEU A 974 -38.60 8.91 -17.97
CA LEU A 974 -38.04 9.24 -19.28
C LEU A 974 -38.42 8.19 -20.33
N ALA A 975 -38.46 6.91 -19.98
CA ALA A 975 -38.86 5.85 -20.89
C ALA A 975 -40.29 6.03 -21.42
N ASP A 976 -41.20 6.61 -20.64
CA ASP A 976 -42.54 6.99 -21.10
C ASP A 976 -42.49 8.13 -22.12
N GLU A 977 -41.69 9.17 -21.85
CA GLU A 977 -41.45 10.29 -22.78
C GLU A 977 -40.81 9.82 -24.10
N MET A 978 -39.93 8.81 -24.02
CA MET A 978 -39.29 8.15 -25.16
C MET A 978 -40.25 7.25 -25.96
N GLY A 979 -41.46 6.97 -25.44
CA GLY A 979 -42.42 6.05 -26.06
C GLY A 979 -42.00 4.58 -25.97
N LEU A 980 -41.27 4.21 -24.92
CA LEU A 980 -40.72 2.85 -24.77
C LEU A 980 -41.68 1.85 -24.16
N TYR A 981 -42.70 2.25 -23.39
CA TYR A 981 -43.64 1.28 -22.82
C TYR A 981 -44.48 0.61 -23.91
N SER A 982 -44.61 -0.72 -23.85
CA SER A 982 -45.28 -1.48 -24.90
C SER A 982 -46.78 -1.16 -25.02
N ASP A 983 -47.42 -0.86 -23.90
CA ASP A 983 -48.84 -0.55 -23.78
C ASP A 983 -49.16 0.15 -22.44
N ASP A 984 -50.42 0.57 -22.28
CA ASP A 984 -50.90 1.21 -21.04
C ASP A 984 -50.87 0.26 -19.82
N VAL A 985 -50.82 -1.07 -20.00
CA VAL A 985 -50.67 -2.03 -18.88
C VAL A 985 -49.24 -1.96 -18.33
N ALA A 986 -48.22 -1.93 -19.20
CA ALA A 986 -46.82 -1.79 -18.80
C ALA A 986 -46.56 -0.47 -18.04
N ARG A 987 -47.32 0.60 -18.34
CA ARG A 987 -47.24 1.87 -17.62
C ARG A 987 -47.68 1.78 -16.15
N PHE A 988 -48.49 0.79 -15.77
CA PHE A 988 -48.73 0.54 -14.34
C PHE A 988 -47.44 0.15 -13.61
N GLY A 989 -46.51 -0.54 -14.28
CA GLY A 989 -45.21 -0.90 -13.73
C GLY A 989 -44.43 0.31 -13.22
N MET A 990 -44.35 1.34 -14.06
CA MET A 990 -43.78 2.65 -13.71
C MET A 990 -44.48 3.26 -12.47
N LEU A 991 -45.81 3.29 -12.45
CA LEU A 991 -46.56 3.80 -11.29
C LEU A 991 -46.31 2.98 -10.01
N VAL A 992 -46.10 1.65 -10.12
CA VAL A 992 -45.75 0.80 -8.97
C VAL A 992 -44.38 1.19 -8.43
N GLN A 993 -43.38 1.35 -9.28
CA GLN A 993 -42.05 1.76 -8.85
C GLN A 993 -42.12 3.17 -8.20
N ASP A 994 -42.82 4.12 -8.82
CA ASP A 994 -43.05 5.46 -8.28
C ASP A 994 -43.71 5.45 -6.90
N SER A 995 -44.83 4.74 -6.74
CA SER A 995 -45.57 4.71 -5.48
C SER A 995 -44.81 3.99 -4.39
N MET A 996 -44.02 2.97 -4.73
CA MET A 996 -43.08 2.35 -3.82
C MET A 996 -42.01 3.35 -3.35
N ARG A 997 -41.35 4.09 -4.24
CA ARG A 997 -40.30 5.07 -3.87
C ARG A 997 -40.87 6.31 -3.16
N ALA A 998 -42.11 6.71 -3.45
CA ALA A 998 -42.84 7.70 -2.66
C ALA A 998 -43.17 7.17 -1.25
N GLY A 999 -43.61 5.91 -1.17
CA GLY A 999 -43.83 5.20 0.07
C GLY A 999 -42.56 5.12 0.93
N ARG A 1000 -41.40 4.84 0.33
CA ARG A 1000 -40.09 4.83 0.99
C ARG A 1000 -39.79 6.10 1.76
N LEU A 1001 -40.06 7.29 1.19
CA LEU A 1001 -39.89 8.56 1.91
C LEU A 1001 -40.75 8.62 3.18
N VAL A 1002 -41.98 8.13 3.12
CA VAL A 1002 -42.92 8.18 4.24
C VAL A 1002 -42.55 7.16 5.31
N VAL A 1003 -42.31 5.91 4.92
CA VAL A 1003 -42.08 4.83 5.89
C VAL A 1003 -40.70 4.88 6.52
N ASP A 1004 -39.64 5.22 5.78
CA ASP A 1004 -38.29 5.31 6.33
C ASP A 1004 -38.21 6.45 7.37
N THR A 1005 -38.69 7.65 7.03
CA THR A 1005 -38.78 8.77 7.99
C THR A 1005 -39.77 8.48 9.12
N GLY A 1006 -40.87 7.77 8.81
CA GLY A 1006 -41.84 7.28 9.78
C GLY A 1006 -41.17 6.44 10.87
N LEU A 1007 -40.45 5.41 10.46
CA LEU A 1007 -39.73 4.47 11.33
C LEU A 1007 -38.62 5.19 12.10
N HIS A 1008 -37.76 5.94 11.40
CA HIS A 1008 -36.48 6.40 11.93
C HIS A 1008 -36.50 7.80 12.56
N ALA A 1009 -37.57 8.57 12.41
CA ALA A 1009 -37.70 9.90 13.02
C ALA A 1009 -39.05 10.15 13.70
N LEU A 1010 -40.15 9.62 13.16
CA LEU A 1010 -41.51 9.93 13.64
C LEU A 1010 -42.12 8.87 14.57
N GLY A 1011 -41.34 7.84 14.90
CA GLY A 1011 -41.70 6.82 15.89
C GLY A 1011 -42.77 5.83 15.43
N TRP A 1012 -42.88 5.57 14.12
CA TRP A 1012 -43.76 4.53 13.61
C TRP A 1012 -43.27 3.14 14.02
N THR A 1013 -44.23 2.26 14.32
CA THR A 1013 -43.96 0.83 14.48
C THR A 1013 -43.78 0.16 13.11
N ARG A 1014 -43.19 -1.04 13.09
CA ARG A 1014 -43.08 -1.86 11.88
C ARG A 1014 -44.45 -2.06 11.21
N GLN A 1015 -45.49 -2.34 12.00
CA GLN A 1015 -46.82 -2.59 11.45
C GLN A 1015 -47.46 -1.34 10.83
N GLN A 1016 -47.23 -0.15 11.39
CA GLN A 1016 -47.74 1.09 10.79
C GLN A 1016 -47.13 1.34 9.41
N ALA A 1017 -45.83 1.07 9.25
CA ALA A 1017 -45.15 1.17 7.96
C ALA A 1017 -45.69 0.14 6.94
N VAL A 1018 -45.93 -1.11 7.37
CA VAL A 1018 -46.55 -2.15 6.52
C VAL A 1018 -47.96 -1.74 6.08
N ASP A 1019 -48.80 -1.31 7.03
CA ASP A 1019 -50.19 -0.93 6.76
C ASP A 1019 -50.26 0.25 5.79
N TYR A 1020 -49.37 1.23 5.95
CA TYR A 1020 -49.27 2.37 5.05
C TYR A 1020 -48.97 1.93 3.61
N LEU A 1021 -47.97 1.08 3.38
CA LEU A 1021 -47.65 0.60 2.02
C LEU A 1021 -48.77 -0.27 1.44
N VAL A 1022 -49.43 -1.11 2.23
CA VAL A 1022 -50.58 -1.93 1.76
C VAL A 1022 -51.73 -1.05 1.28
N GLU A 1023 -51.95 0.09 1.93
CA GLU A 1023 -53.00 1.04 1.53
C GLU A 1023 -52.62 1.87 0.29
N HIS A 1024 -51.34 2.20 0.11
CA HIS A 1024 -50.90 3.20 -0.88
C HIS A 1024 -50.17 2.62 -2.11
N THR A 1025 -49.86 1.32 -2.14
CA THR A 1025 -49.18 0.68 -3.27
C THR A 1025 -49.84 -0.64 -3.66
N PRO A 1026 -49.76 -1.09 -4.93
CA PRO A 1026 -50.27 -2.39 -5.36
C PRO A 1026 -49.28 -3.54 -5.10
N MET A 1027 -48.25 -3.37 -4.26
CA MET A 1027 -47.29 -4.44 -3.95
C MET A 1027 -47.93 -5.58 -3.16
N ALA A 1028 -47.34 -6.77 -3.22
CA ALA A 1028 -47.76 -7.88 -2.39
C ALA A 1028 -47.35 -7.66 -0.93
N LYS A 1029 -48.19 -8.08 0.02
CA LYS A 1029 -47.94 -7.86 1.46
C LYS A 1029 -46.59 -8.46 1.92
N MET A 1030 -46.24 -9.65 1.41
CA MET A 1030 -44.98 -10.31 1.76
C MET A 1030 -43.76 -9.50 1.29
N GLU A 1031 -43.83 -8.90 0.10
CA GLU A 1031 -42.77 -8.02 -0.42
C GLU A 1031 -42.66 -6.75 0.40
N ILE A 1032 -43.80 -6.15 0.79
CA ILE A 1032 -43.85 -4.98 1.68
C ILE A 1032 -43.17 -5.30 3.02
N GLU A 1033 -43.48 -6.44 3.64
CA GLU A 1033 -42.87 -6.83 4.92
C GLU A 1033 -41.35 -6.97 4.80
N ALA A 1034 -40.85 -7.60 3.74
CA ALA A 1034 -39.41 -7.73 3.48
C ALA A 1034 -38.73 -6.36 3.24
N GLU A 1035 -39.38 -5.47 2.49
CA GLU A 1035 -38.87 -4.12 2.23
C GLU A 1035 -38.85 -3.26 3.51
N ILE A 1036 -39.87 -3.32 4.36
CA ILE A 1036 -39.86 -2.62 5.65
C ILE A 1036 -38.70 -3.14 6.52
N ASP A 1037 -38.45 -4.44 6.54
CA ASP A 1037 -37.33 -5.02 7.29
C ASP A 1037 -35.98 -4.50 6.76
N ARG A 1038 -35.84 -4.37 5.44
CA ARG A 1038 -34.67 -3.76 4.80
C ARG A 1038 -34.50 -2.29 5.20
N TYR A 1039 -35.58 -1.50 5.22
CA TYR A 1039 -35.52 -0.08 5.58
C TYR A 1039 -35.07 0.10 7.02
N VAL A 1040 -35.59 -0.75 7.93
CA VAL A 1040 -35.15 -0.75 9.33
C VAL A 1040 -33.67 -1.12 9.46
N ALA A 1041 -33.19 -2.06 8.65
CA ALA A 1041 -31.79 -2.52 8.66
C ALA A 1041 -30.81 -1.51 8.05
N ASN A 1042 -31.24 -0.67 7.11
CA ASN A 1042 -30.40 0.31 6.41
C ASN A 1042 -31.08 1.70 6.37
N PRO A 1043 -31.08 2.45 7.49
CA PRO A 1043 -31.85 3.68 7.65
C PRO A 1043 -31.40 4.78 6.67
N GLY A 1044 -32.35 5.39 5.97
CA GLY A 1044 -32.09 6.56 5.12
C GLY A 1044 -31.70 6.22 3.68
N GLN A 1045 -31.20 5.00 3.41
CA GLN A 1045 -30.88 4.56 2.05
C GLN A 1045 -32.10 4.62 1.13
N ALA A 1046 -33.28 4.22 1.63
CA ALA A 1046 -34.52 4.19 0.87
C ALA A 1046 -34.97 5.58 0.38
N LEU A 1047 -34.45 6.65 0.96
CA LEU A 1047 -34.78 8.03 0.61
C LEU A 1047 -34.11 8.49 -0.68
N SER A 1048 -32.95 7.90 -1.03
CA SER A 1048 -32.06 8.34 -2.10
C SER A 1048 -32.77 8.39 -3.47
N TYR A 1049 -33.56 7.35 -3.79
CA TYR A 1049 -34.24 7.17 -5.06
C TYR A 1049 -35.10 8.36 -5.46
N LEU A 1050 -36.10 8.69 -4.65
CA LEU A 1050 -37.06 9.74 -5.01
C LEU A 1050 -36.47 11.13 -4.81
N VAL A 1051 -35.60 11.33 -3.81
CA VAL A 1051 -34.90 12.62 -3.63
C VAL A 1051 -34.04 12.92 -4.86
N GLY A 1052 -33.27 11.96 -5.33
CA GLY A 1052 -32.43 12.08 -6.52
C GLY A 1052 -33.23 12.38 -7.77
N ARG A 1053 -34.30 11.61 -8.05
CA ARG A 1053 -35.15 11.88 -9.21
C ARG A 1053 -35.75 13.28 -9.15
N LEU A 1054 -36.31 13.67 -8.01
CA LEU A 1054 -36.96 14.97 -7.87
C LEU A 1054 -35.96 16.10 -8.11
N GLU A 1055 -34.71 15.91 -7.71
CA GLU A 1055 -33.65 16.88 -7.98
C GLU A 1055 -33.30 16.95 -9.46
N ILE A 1056 -33.12 15.82 -10.15
CA ILE A 1056 -32.88 15.77 -11.60
C ILE A 1056 -34.04 16.44 -12.36
N GLN A 1057 -35.28 16.18 -11.96
CA GLN A 1057 -36.47 16.80 -12.55
C GLN A 1057 -36.53 18.31 -12.26
N ARG A 1058 -36.13 18.75 -11.07
CA ARG A 1058 -36.07 20.17 -10.71
C ARG A 1058 -35.08 20.91 -11.61
N VAL A 1059 -33.84 20.43 -11.71
CA VAL A 1059 -32.81 21.08 -12.53
C VAL A 1059 -33.14 21.01 -14.03
N ARG A 1060 -33.80 19.94 -14.48
CA ARG A 1060 -34.34 19.84 -15.86
C ARG A 1060 -35.40 20.92 -16.12
N ALA A 1061 -36.39 21.04 -15.24
CA ALA A 1061 -37.47 22.03 -15.39
C ALA A 1061 -36.93 23.47 -15.39
N GLU A 1062 -35.91 23.75 -14.58
CA GLU A 1062 -35.23 25.05 -14.59
C GLU A 1062 -34.50 25.31 -15.91
N ALA A 1063 -33.81 24.32 -16.47
CA ALA A 1063 -33.19 24.42 -17.78
C ALA A 1063 -34.21 24.64 -18.91
N GLU A 1064 -35.30 23.87 -18.92
CA GLU A 1064 -36.40 24.02 -19.88
C GLU A 1064 -37.00 25.43 -19.81
N GLN A 1065 -37.22 25.95 -18.60
CA GLN A 1065 -37.75 27.30 -18.40
C GLN A 1065 -36.77 28.39 -18.84
N ALA A 1066 -35.48 28.25 -18.52
CA ALA A 1066 -34.47 29.27 -18.81
C ALA A 1066 -34.07 29.31 -20.30
N LEU A 1067 -33.97 28.16 -20.95
CA LEU A 1067 -33.51 28.06 -22.34
C LEU A 1067 -34.66 28.13 -23.35
N GLY A 1068 -35.90 27.80 -22.94
CA GLY A 1068 -37.07 27.80 -23.82
C GLY A 1068 -36.84 26.95 -25.07
N ASP A 1069 -37.07 27.54 -26.25
CA ASP A 1069 -36.87 26.85 -27.55
C ASP A 1069 -35.41 26.40 -27.80
N ARG A 1070 -34.43 26.86 -27.01
CA ARG A 1070 -33.02 26.43 -27.11
C ARG A 1070 -32.71 25.18 -26.28
N PHE A 1071 -33.62 24.71 -25.43
CA PHE A 1071 -33.40 23.51 -24.65
C PHE A 1071 -33.28 22.27 -25.56
N ASP A 1072 -32.17 21.52 -25.42
CA ASP A 1072 -32.00 20.20 -26.03
C ASP A 1072 -31.84 19.16 -24.92
N ILE A 1073 -32.75 18.18 -24.87
CA ILE A 1073 -32.75 17.11 -23.87
C ILE A 1073 -31.46 16.27 -23.92
N ARG A 1074 -30.85 16.12 -25.10
CA ARG A 1074 -29.59 15.40 -25.26
C ARG A 1074 -28.45 16.14 -24.59
N ALA A 1075 -28.39 17.46 -24.77
CA ALA A 1075 -27.40 18.30 -24.12
C ALA A 1075 -27.59 18.32 -22.59
N PHE A 1076 -28.84 18.33 -22.11
CA PHE A 1076 -29.10 18.18 -20.67
C PHE A 1076 -28.57 16.84 -20.14
N HIS A 1077 -28.84 15.72 -20.80
CA HIS A 1077 -28.31 14.41 -20.38
C HIS A 1077 -26.78 14.35 -20.44
N ASP A 1078 -26.15 15.00 -21.42
CA ASP A 1078 -24.68 15.11 -21.47
C ASP A 1078 -24.12 15.87 -20.28
N VAL A 1079 -24.83 16.88 -19.77
CA VAL A 1079 -24.41 17.64 -18.59
C VAL A 1079 -24.55 16.79 -17.33
N VAL A 1080 -25.67 16.09 -17.18
CA VAL A 1080 -25.95 15.22 -16.04
C VAL A 1080 -24.94 14.07 -15.96
N LEU A 1081 -24.67 13.36 -17.08
CA LEU A 1081 -23.81 12.17 -17.12
C LEU A 1081 -22.33 12.47 -17.42
N GLY A 1082 -22.04 13.53 -18.19
CA GLY A 1082 -20.70 13.94 -18.66
C GLY A 1082 -19.73 14.34 -17.57
N ASN A 1083 -20.24 14.55 -16.35
CA ASN A 1083 -19.48 14.95 -15.19
C ASN A 1083 -19.22 13.78 -14.22
N GLY A 1084 -19.49 12.55 -14.63
CA GLY A 1084 -19.37 11.38 -13.76
C GLY A 1084 -20.40 11.40 -12.64
N ILE A 1085 -20.13 10.63 -11.58
CA ILE A 1085 -21.01 10.49 -10.43
C ILE A 1085 -20.82 11.68 -9.48
N LEU A 1086 -21.91 12.38 -9.18
CA LEU A 1086 -21.90 13.65 -8.44
C LEU A 1086 -22.78 13.58 -7.18
N PRO A 1087 -22.46 14.36 -6.13
CA PRO A 1087 -23.47 14.68 -5.13
C PRO A 1087 -24.53 15.60 -5.78
N LEU A 1088 -25.77 15.57 -5.27
CA LEU A 1088 -26.86 16.39 -5.79
C LEU A 1088 -26.55 17.90 -5.71
N SER A 1089 -25.78 18.34 -4.71
CA SER A 1089 -25.30 19.72 -4.60
C SER A 1089 -24.43 20.16 -5.78
N ALA A 1090 -23.57 19.27 -6.27
CA ALA A 1090 -22.73 19.54 -7.44
C ALA A 1090 -23.55 19.47 -8.74
N LEU A 1091 -24.55 18.59 -8.84
CA LEU A 1091 -25.42 18.49 -10.01
C LEU A 1091 -26.12 19.83 -10.31
N ASP A 1092 -26.69 20.49 -9.29
CA ASP A 1092 -27.31 21.81 -9.42
C ASP A 1092 -26.32 22.85 -9.96
N THR A 1093 -25.10 22.87 -9.41
CA THR A 1093 -24.04 23.79 -9.83
C THR A 1093 -23.67 23.59 -11.30
N VAL A 1094 -23.50 22.33 -11.73
CA VAL A 1094 -23.10 21.99 -13.10
C VAL A 1094 -24.20 22.35 -14.10
N VAL A 1095 -25.47 22.05 -13.80
CA VAL A 1095 -26.59 22.42 -14.68
C VAL A 1095 -26.77 23.93 -14.74
N GLY A 1096 -26.66 24.63 -13.60
CA GLY A 1096 -26.73 26.09 -13.56
C GLY A 1096 -25.63 26.77 -14.40
N ALA A 1097 -24.40 26.26 -14.34
CA ALA A 1097 -23.30 26.75 -15.17
C ALA A 1097 -23.56 26.54 -16.67
N TRP A 1098 -24.06 25.37 -17.06
CA TRP A 1098 -24.44 25.09 -18.44
C TRP A 1098 -25.58 26.01 -18.93
N ILE A 1099 -26.61 26.23 -18.12
CA ILE A 1099 -27.70 27.17 -18.45
C ILE A 1099 -27.14 28.57 -18.71
N ALA A 1100 -26.22 29.04 -17.86
CA ALA A 1100 -25.61 30.36 -18.01
C ALA A 1100 -24.79 30.48 -19.30
N GLU A 1101 -23.99 29.46 -19.64
CA GLU A 1101 -23.21 29.40 -20.87
C GLU A 1101 -24.10 29.31 -22.13
N ALA A 1102 -25.09 28.41 -22.12
CA ALA A 1102 -26.03 28.26 -23.23
C ALA A 1102 -26.97 29.46 -23.39
N SER A 1103 -27.11 30.28 -22.34
CA SER A 1103 -27.92 31.49 -22.36
C SER A 1103 -27.20 32.70 -22.93
N ALA A 1104 -25.87 32.78 -22.76
CA ALA A 1104 -24.99 33.82 -23.30
C ALA A 1104 -24.92 33.77 -24.83
#